data_AF-A0A7C6LZX9-F1
#
_entry.id   AF-A0A7C6LZX9-F1
#
_cell.length_a   1.000
_cell.length_b   1.000
_cell.length_c   1.000
_cell.angle_alpha   90.00
_cell.angle_beta   90.00
_cell.angle_gamma   90.00
#
_symmetry.space_group_name_H-M   'P 1'
#
loop_
_entity.id
_entity.type
_entity.pdbx_description
1 polymer ?
#
loop_
_entity_poly.entity_id
_entity_poly.type
_entity_poly.pdbx_seq_one_letter_code
_entity_poly.pdbx_strand_id
1 'polypeptide(L)'
;MKLEDLSLKQKVGQMLMFSFHGTEYNEQLDFLLNDLSIGGVILFKRNITSLKQVSKLNSKISKDKKVQPFIALDQEGGPVQRIEAGITPLLAAMGFAACGKDPYELYKQAGRDLKHLGFSINFAPVADVNNNPYNPVINSRSYSDNPKEVAKFVLRASQGFMDAKLIATVKHFPGHGDTSVDSHLGLPIVSKSLEEIEKIELYPFKKAIENKANGIMMSHIVYKCLDEKNPASLSYNIITKLLKEKLGFKGLVVTDSLTMKAIWDNYSIKEIVKKGVLAGNDILCFCGKADLEEQQEIYHTFVSLVEEGEIPIARVDEAVEKILKYKEFYLEEAIDFENNLSIIAKEEKSKLAEKFALEAITLVKDQKLIPLKRKEKILSIFPEIKLFSLVDNKENDYFTLQNFLSCKEIVINDKFIPNELLEKEVRLADKIIFCTYNITKDDYQTKVWEKLNPAKTIVVSMRSPYDILHLRNVKNYICLYEATLLSLKSLVELLYSGKFKGCLPIKLEGGNMKIIRVKDYDEMSKKAAEIIADVVKKNPKANLGLATGSSPLGTYKNLIKMYKAGEISFKDVKSFNLDEYCQLDKNHEQSYYSYMNTNFFKDIDIKKANTHLPSSEGDDLEANCKKYNELLKKNPVDLQLLGIGGNGHIGFNEPGTSFSQETFVVKLAEKTREDNKRFFASIDEVPKYAITMGIKNIMDAKAILMVISGKGKQDAVNKLLSKKVSEDFPASILHKHPNVTVIIDDAAYGDNK
;
A
#
# COMPACT_ATOMS: atom_id res chain seq x y z
N MET A 1 -0.47 -25.94 -35.48
CA MET A 1 -1.42 -27.06 -35.22
C MET A 1 -2.80 -26.47 -35.01
N LYS A 2 -3.84 -27.13 -35.50
CA LYS A 2 -5.22 -26.62 -35.39
C LYS A 2 -5.88 -27.17 -34.12
N LEU A 3 -6.86 -26.44 -33.59
CA LEU A 3 -7.63 -26.83 -32.40
C LEU A 3 -8.24 -28.23 -32.53
N GLU A 4 -8.65 -28.59 -33.75
CA GLU A 4 -9.26 -29.87 -34.13
C GLU A 4 -8.32 -31.07 -33.93
N ASP A 5 -7.00 -30.85 -33.94
CA ASP A 5 -5.98 -31.89 -33.82
C ASP A 5 -5.67 -32.26 -32.35
N LEU A 6 -6.30 -31.57 -31.39
CA LEU A 6 -6.08 -31.76 -29.95
C LEU A 6 -7.20 -32.56 -29.31
N SER A 7 -6.83 -33.56 -28.51
CA SER A 7 -7.79 -34.24 -27.64
C SER A 7 -8.32 -33.31 -26.54
N LEU A 8 -9.46 -33.65 -25.93
CA LEU A 8 -10.02 -32.90 -24.78
C LEU A 8 -8.97 -32.70 -23.68
N LYS A 9 -8.24 -33.76 -23.33
CA LYS A 9 -7.14 -33.76 -22.36
C LYS A 9 -6.03 -32.78 -22.73
N GLN A 10 -5.61 -32.78 -23.99
CA GLN A 10 -4.61 -31.82 -24.48
C GLN A 10 -5.11 -30.39 -24.43
N LYS A 11 -6.38 -30.12 -24.79
CA LYS A 11 -6.99 -28.79 -24.70
C LYS A 11 -7.02 -28.28 -23.26
N VAL A 12 -7.41 -29.13 -22.31
CA VAL A 12 -7.35 -28.83 -20.87
C VAL A 12 -5.93 -28.50 -20.42
N GLY A 13 -4.95 -29.35 -20.80
CA GLY A 13 -3.53 -29.11 -20.53
C GLY A 13 -3.09 -27.73 -21.02
N GLN A 14 -3.48 -27.33 -22.23
CA GLN A 14 -3.10 -26.04 -22.81
C GLN A 14 -3.54 -24.81 -22.01
N MET A 15 -4.56 -24.93 -21.15
CA MET A 15 -5.02 -23.83 -20.28
C MET A 15 -4.30 -23.79 -18.92
N LEU A 16 -3.40 -24.73 -18.63
CA LEU A 16 -2.71 -24.82 -17.35
C LEU A 16 -1.26 -24.34 -17.47
N MET A 17 -0.83 -23.58 -16.46
CA MET A 17 0.56 -23.19 -16.25
C MET A 17 1.04 -23.59 -14.86
N PHE A 18 2.09 -24.40 -14.80
CA PHE A 18 2.66 -24.92 -13.56
C PHE A 18 4.08 -24.47 -13.31
N SER A 19 4.43 -24.33 -12.03
CA SER A 19 5.83 -24.26 -11.60
C SER A 19 6.41 -25.67 -11.38
N PHE A 20 7.74 -25.81 -11.38
CA PHE A 20 8.42 -27.10 -11.21
C PHE A 20 9.70 -26.95 -10.35
N HIS A 21 10.25 -28.07 -9.90
CA HIS A 21 11.50 -28.12 -9.16
C HIS A 21 12.74 -28.35 -10.03
N GLY A 22 13.89 -27.89 -9.54
CA GLY A 22 15.19 -28.15 -10.14
C GLY A 22 15.61 -27.14 -11.19
N THR A 23 16.88 -27.23 -11.57
CA THR A 23 17.57 -26.35 -12.52
C THR A 23 17.85 -27.04 -13.86
N GLU A 24 17.37 -28.27 -14.04
CA GLU A 24 17.51 -29.04 -15.27
C GLU A 24 16.19 -29.70 -15.65
N TYR A 25 16.07 -30.10 -16.92
CA TYR A 25 14.92 -30.86 -17.39
C TYR A 25 14.93 -32.24 -16.72
N ASN A 26 13.86 -32.56 -15.98
CA ASN A 26 13.75 -33.74 -15.12
C ASN A 26 12.44 -34.49 -15.38
N GLU A 27 12.22 -35.59 -14.67
CA GLU A 27 11.03 -36.45 -14.80
C GLU A 27 9.73 -35.70 -14.51
N GLN A 28 9.71 -34.79 -13.52
CA GLN A 28 8.54 -33.96 -13.23
C GLN A 28 8.17 -33.12 -14.45
N LEU A 29 9.13 -32.37 -15.01
CA LEU A 29 8.91 -31.57 -16.21
C LEU A 29 8.48 -32.43 -17.40
N ASP A 30 9.09 -33.61 -17.57
CA ASP A 30 8.74 -34.51 -18.66
C ASP A 30 7.28 -34.95 -18.59
N PHE A 31 6.84 -35.37 -17.40
CA PHE A 31 5.46 -35.76 -17.15
C PHE A 31 4.48 -34.61 -17.39
N LEU A 32 4.79 -33.42 -16.86
CA LEU A 32 3.95 -32.24 -17.07
C LEU A 32 3.80 -31.89 -18.56
N LEU A 33 4.90 -31.94 -19.32
CA LEU A 33 4.91 -31.51 -20.72
C LEU A 33 4.40 -32.57 -21.70
N ASN A 34 4.67 -33.85 -21.45
CA ASN A 34 4.35 -34.93 -22.39
C ASN A 34 3.04 -35.64 -22.01
N ASP A 35 2.88 -36.03 -20.75
CA ASP A 35 1.70 -36.78 -20.29
C ASP A 35 0.49 -35.86 -20.06
N LEU A 36 0.70 -34.71 -19.43
CA LEU A 36 -0.38 -33.74 -19.18
C LEU A 36 -0.54 -32.70 -20.31
N SER A 37 0.44 -32.62 -21.22
CA SER A 37 0.42 -31.67 -22.36
C SER A 37 0.14 -30.22 -21.93
N ILE A 38 0.76 -29.77 -20.83
CA ILE A 38 0.46 -28.44 -20.28
C ILE A 38 0.82 -27.29 -21.22
N GLY A 39 0.07 -26.19 -21.09
CA GLY A 39 0.16 -25.02 -21.93
C GLY A 39 1.40 -24.17 -21.67
N GLY A 40 1.92 -24.19 -20.44
CA GLY A 40 3.12 -23.48 -20.10
C GLY A 40 3.70 -23.83 -18.74
N VAL A 41 4.92 -23.34 -18.51
CA VAL A 41 5.62 -23.42 -17.24
C VAL A 41 6.07 -22.03 -16.80
N ILE A 42 6.15 -21.82 -15.49
CA ILE A 42 6.69 -20.59 -14.88
C ILE A 42 7.96 -20.90 -14.08
N LEU A 43 9.01 -20.11 -14.31
CA LEU A 43 10.29 -20.24 -13.64
C LEU A 43 10.42 -19.26 -12.47
N PHE A 44 10.99 -19.74 -11.37
CA PHE A 44 11.35 -18.99 -10.17
C PHE A 44 12.87 -19.00 -9.95
N LYS A 45 13.35 -18.33 -8.90
CA LYS A 45 14.78 -18.31 -8.53
C LYS A 45 15.33 -19.74 -8.35
N ARG A 46 14.53 -20.66 -7.81
CA ARG A 46 14.86 -22.10 -7.69
C ARG A 46 15.23 -22.80 -9.01
N ASN A 47 14.85 -22.24 -10.16
CA ASN A 47 15.11 -22.81 -11.48
C ASN A 47 16.31 -22.17 -12.20
N ILE A 48 16.90 -21.11 -11.64
CA ILE A 48 17.85 -20.24 -12.33
C ILE A 48 19.14 -20.10 -11.50
N THR A 49 20.25 -20.60 -12.04
CA THR A 49 21.58 -20.44 -11.43
C THR A 49 22.54 -19.65 -12.31
N SER A 50 22.38 -19.71 -13.63
CA SER A 50 23.16 -18.92 -14.58
C SER A 50 22.44 -18.79 -15.91
N LEU A 51 22.84 -17.80 -16.72
CA LEU A 51 22.28 -17.63 -18.08
C LEU A 51 22.48 -18.86 -18.96
N LYS A 52 23.66 -19.50 -18.85
CA LYS A 52 23.98 -20.72 -19.59
C LYS A 52 23.05 -21.87 -19.18
N GLN A 53 22.81 -22.04 -17.89
CA GLN A 53 21.92 -23.09 -17.39
C GLN A 53 20.46 -22.83 -17.81
N VAL A 54 19.92 -21.63 -17.58
CA VAL A 54 18.51 -21.37 -17.85
C VAL A 54 18.17 -21.45 -19.33
N SER A 55 19.06 -20.97 -20.22
CA SER A 55 18.81 -21.05 -21.65
C SER A 55 18.91 -22.51 -22.18
N LYS A 56 19.74 -23.37 -21.55
CA LYS A 56 19.77 -24.81 -21.85
C LYS A 56 18.50 -25.51 -21.38
N LEU A 57 18.01 -25.16 -20.19
CA LEU A 57 16.75 -25.65 -19.64
C LEU A 57 15.57 -25.28 -20.56
N ASN A 58 15.44 -24.00 -20.91
CA ASN A 58 14.37 -23.51 -21.77
C ASN A 58 14.42 -24.13 -23.17
N SER A 59 15.62 -24.31 -23.74
CA SER A 59 15.79 -25.03 -25.01
C SER A 59 15.24 -26.47 -24.94
N LYS A 60 15.55 -27.21 -23.86
CA LYS A 60 15.02 -28.56 -23.67
C LYS A 60 13.50 -28.59 -23.47
N ILE A 61 12.93 -27.59 -22.78
CA ILE A 61 11.48 -27.47 -22.58
C ILE A 61 10.75 -27.30 -23.93
N SER A 62 11.31 -26.50 -24.84
CA SER A 62 10.71 -26.23 -26.15
C SER A 62 10.98 -27.30 -27.21
N LYS A 63 12.04 -28.11 -27.05
CA LYS A 63 12.51 -29.04 -28.07
C LYS A 63 11.55 -30.21 -28.32
N ASP A 64 11.36 -30.57 -29.60
CA ASP A 64 10.61 -31.73 -30.08
C ASP A 64 9.17 -31.83 -29.54
N LYS A 65 8.54 -30.68 -29.22
CA LYS A 65 7.18 -30.62 -28.71
C LYS A 65 6.16 -30.46 -29.83
N LYS A 66 5.09 -31.28 -29.77
CA LYS A 66 3.93 -31.19 -30.70
C LYS A 66 3.34 -29.77 -30.68
N VAL A 67 3.13 -29.22 -29.47
CA VAL A 67 2.77 -27.82 -29.23
C VAL A 67 3.76 -27.28 -28.20
N GLN A 68 4.56 -26.28 -28.56
CA GLN A 68 5.52 -25.71 -27.61
C GLN A 68 4.79 -25.08 -26.42
N PRO A 69 5.25 -25.33 -25.17
CA PRO A 69 4.71 -24.65 -23.99
C PRO A 69 5.16 -23.18 -23.96
N PHE A 70 4.36 -22.31 -23.36
CA PHE A 70 4.88 -21.02 -22.92
C PHE A 70 5.88 -21.22 -21.79
N ILE A 71 6.96 -20.46 -21.81
CA ILE A 71 7.90 -20.34 -20.70
C ILE A 71 7.77 -18.92 -20.14
N ALA A 72 7.40 -18.80 -18.87
CA ALA A 72 7.07 -17.55 -18.20
C ALA A 72 7.98 -17.26 -16.99
N LEU A 73 8.07 -15.99 -16.61
CA LEU A 73 8.71 -15.53 -15.38
C LEU A 73 8.15 -14.16 -14.93
N ASP A 74 8.47 -13.75 -13.70
CA ASP A 74 8.29 -12.38 -13.22
C ASP A 74 9.61 -11.60 -13.26
N GLN A 75 9.85 -10.87 -14.33
CA GLN A 75 10.98 -9.94 -14.46
C GLN A 75 10.45 -8.50 -14.52
N GLU A 76 9.98 -7.99 -13.37
CA GLU A 76 9.46 -6.62 -13.23
C GLU A 76 10.61 -5.60 -13.14
N GLY A 77 11.70 -5.97 -12.47
CA GLY A 77 12.78 -5.09 -12.04
C GLY A 77 12.75 -4.84 -10.53
N GLY A 78 13.80 -4.22 -10.00
CA GLY A 78 13.91 -3.88 -8.57
C GLY A 78 13.70 -5.08 -7.64
N PRO A 79 12.67 -5.07 -6.75
CA PRO A 79 12.46 -6.14 -5.78
C PRO A 79 11.91 -7.44 -6.38
N VAL A 80 11.37 -7.42 -7.61
CA VAL A 80 10.80 -8.61 -8.26
C VAL A 80 11.52 -8.87 -9.58
N GLN A 81 12.55 -9.70 -9.49
CA GLN A 81 13.32 -10.21 -10.61
C GLN A 81 13.73 -11.65 -10.32
N ARG A 82 13.87 -12.47 -11.37
CA ARG A 82 14.36 -13.85 -11.26
C ARG A 82 15.78 -13.98 -11.77
N ILE A 83 16.16 -13.16 -12.75
CA ILE A 83 17.51 -13.08 -13.29
C ILE A 83 18.12 -11.75 -12.83
N GLU A 84 19.10 -11.83 -11.94
CA GLU A 84 19.70 -10.67 -11.27
C GLU A 84 20.98 -10.16 -11.96
N ALA A 85 21.60 -10.97 -12.82
CA ALA A 85 22.88 -10.65 -13.45
C ALA A 85 22.97 -11.16 -14.91
N GLY A 86 23.76 -10.45 -15.72
CA GLY A 86 24.09 -10.81 -17.10
C GLY A 86 23.04 -10.45 -18.16
N ILE A 87 21.87 -9.97 -17.75
CA ILE A 87 20.87 -9.35 -18.64
C ILE A 87 20.79 -7.85 -18.38
N THR A 88 20.11 -7.12 -19.27
CA THR A 88 19.81 -5.69 -19.10
C THR A 88 19.06 -5.45 -17.80
N PRO A 89 19.63 -4.67 -16.84
CA PRO A 89 18.99 -4.42 -15.56
C PRO A 89 17.74 -3.55 -15.74
N LEU A 90 16.65 -3.93 -15.07
CA LEU A 90 15.45 -3.13 -14.92
C LEU A 90 15.38 -2.56 -13.50
N LEU A 91 15.15 -1.25 -13.40
CA LEU A 91 14.89 -0.59 -12.13
C LEU A 91 13.53 -1.03 -11.57
N ALA A 92 13.29 -0.76 -10.28
CA ALA A 92 11.93 -0.75 -9.76
C ALA A 92 11.06 0.23 -10.56
N ALA A 93 9.77 -0.09 -10.73
CA ALA A 93 8.83 0.78 -11.45
C ALA A 93 8.81 2.20 -10.89
N MET A 94 8.83 2.35 -9.56
CA MET A 94 8.90 3.66 -8.92
C MET A 94 10.23 4.38 -9.20
N GLY A 95 11.33 3.65 -9.35
CA GLY A 95 12.62 4.19 -9.75
C GLY A 95 12.59 4.75 -11.19
N PHE A 96 11.95 4.05 -12.13
CA PHE A 96 11.71 4.58 -13.48
C PHE A 96 10.89 5.88 -13.45
N ALA A 97 9.84 5.93 -12.65
CA ALA A 97 9.03 7.13 -12.50
C ALA A 97 9.82 8.28 -11.87
N ALA A 98 10.63 8.00 -10.86
CA ALA A 98 11.48 8.98 -10.20
C ALA A 98 12.57 9.55 -11.12
N CYS A 99 13.08 8.72 -12.04
CA CYS A 99 14.01 9.11 -13.09
C CYS A 99 13.36 10.06 -14.12
N GLY A 100 12.05 9.93 -14.35
CA GLY A 100 11.29 10.79 -15.26
C GLY A 100 11.61 10.62 -16.75
N LYS A 101 12.38 9.58 -17.12
CA LYS A 101 12.75 9.25 -18.50
C LYS A 101 11.84 8.18 -19.09
N ASP A 102 11.72 8.15 -20.42
CA ASP A 102 10.99 7.09 -21.12
C ASP A 102 11.69 5.74 -20.94
N PRO A 103 11.03 4.70 -20.37
CA PRO A 103 11.69 3.43 -20.08
C PRO A 103 11.72 2.47 -21.28
N TYR A 104 11.13 2.83 -22.42
CA TYR A 104 10.91 1.94 -23.58
C TYR A 104 12.14 1.15 -24.02
N GLU A 105 13.29 1.83 -24.21
CA GLU A 105 14.50 1.15 -24.72
C GLU A 105 15.05 0.12 -23.72
N LEU A 106 15.01 0.40 -22.42
CA LEU A 106 15.44 -0.57 -21.40
C LEU A 106 14.51 -1.77 -21.34
N TYR A 107 13.19 -1.56 -21.40
CA TYR A 107 12.23 -2.67 -21.45
C TYR A 107 12.37 -3.49 -22.74
N LYS A 108 12.68 -2.87 -23.87
CA LYS A 108 12.93 -3.55 -25.14
C LYS A 108 14.21 -4.39 -25.09
N GLN A 109 15.30 -3.84 -24.56
CA GLN A 109 16.57 -4.58 -24.40
C GLN A 109 16.41 -5.75 -23.41
N ALA A 110 15.79 -5.52 -22.25
CA ALA A 110 15.48 -6.59 -21.31
C ALA A 110 14.54 -7.65 -21.93
N GLY A 111 13.54 -7.22 -22.71
CA GLY A 111 12.66 -8.12 -23.44
C GLY A 111 13.41 -9.01 -24.44
N ARG A 112 14.36 -8.42 -25.18
CA ARG A 112 15.23 -9.18 -26.09
C ARG A 112 16.08 -10.18 -25.34
N ASP A 113 16.66 -9.81 -24.20
CA ASP A 113 17.46 -10.71 -23.39
C ASP A 113 16.65 -11.92 -22.93
N LEU A 114 15.46 -11.68 -22.38
CA LEU A 114 14.54 -12.74 -21.98
C LEU A 114 14.14 -13.62 -23.17
N LYS A 115 13.87 -13.02 -24.32
CA LYS A 115 13.53 -13.74 -25.55
C LYS A 115 14.65 -14.67 -26.00
N HIS A 116 15.89 -14.19 -26.03
CA HIS A 116 17.08 -14.99 -26.38
C HIS A 116 17.35 -16.11 -25.38
N LEU A 117 16.95 -15.94 -24.11
CA LEU A 117 16.99 -17.00 -23.10
C LEU A 117 15.84 -18.02 -23.23
N GLY A 118 14.91 -17.83 -24.17
CA GLY A 118 13.80 -18.75 -24.45
C GLY A 118 12.52 -18.46 -23.67
N PHE A 119 12.42 -17.31 -23.00
CA PHE A 119 11.16 -16.89 -22.40
C PHE A 119 10.19 -16.35 -23.45
N SER A 120 8.91 -16.57 -23.20
CA SER A 120 7.82 -16.19 -24.10
C SER A 120 6.83 -15.22 -23.48
N ILE A 121 6.66 -15.30 -22.15
CA ILE A 121 5.80 -14.43 -21.36
C ILE A 121 6.65 -13.81 -20.25
N ASN A 122 6.54 -12.50 -20.08
CA ASN A 122 6.94 -11.84 -18.85
C ASN A 122 5.68 -11.30 -18.16
N PHE A 123 5.52 -11.65 -16.89
CA PHE A 123 4.46 -11.10 -16.05
C PHE A 123 4.83 -9.70 -15.57
N ALA A 124 4.91 -8.76 -16.51
CA ALA A 124 5.18 -7.34 -16.33
C ALA A 124 4.64 -6.57 -17.55
N PRO A 125 4.34 -5.26 -17.45
CA PRO A 125 4.54 -4.38 -16.30
C PRO A 125 3.41 -4.39 -15.26
N VAL A 126 3.71 -3.89 -14.07
CA VAL A 126 2.70 -3.59 -13.04
C VAL A 126 2.01 -2.27 -13.36
N ALA A 127 0.68 -2.28 -13.35
CA ALA A 127 -0.21 -1.16 -13.65
C ALA A 127 -1.04 -0.71 -12.44
N ASP A 128 -0.76 -1.27 -11.27
CA ASP A 128 -1.39 -0.85 -10.02
C ASP A 128 -0.99 0.60 -9.67
N VAL A 129 -1.94 1.39 -9.17
CA VAL A 129 -1.71 2.76 -8.70
C VAL A 129 -1.50 2.76 -7.19
N ASN A 130 -0.32 3.13 -6.73
CA ASN A 130 0.07 3.04 -5.32
C ASN A 130 -0.45 4.23 -4.49
N ASN A 131 -1.78 4.37 -4.46
CA ASN A 131 -2.53 5.42 -3.76
C ASN A 131 -2.75 5.13 -2.27
N ASN A 132 -2.31 3.98 -1.77
CA ASN A 132 -2.33 3.62 -0.35
C ASN A 132 -0.90 3.47 0.19
N PRO A 133 -0.42 4.38 1.06
CA PRO A 133 0.93 4.33 1.60
C PRO A 133 1.21 3.10 2.47
N TYR A 134 0.16 2.43 2.94
CA TYR A 134 0.23 1.23 3.77
C TYR A 134 0.09 -0.06 2.97
N ASN A 135 0.10 -0.01 1.63
CA ASN A 135 0.06 -1.20 0.80
C ASN A 135 1.35 -2.02 0.98
N PRO A 136 1.27 -3.27 1.50
CA PRO A 136 2.46 -4.06 1.81
C PRO A 136 3.04 -4.76 0.56
N VAL A 137 2.28 -4.87 -0.52
CA VAL A 137 2.59 -5.73 -1.68
C VAL A 137 3.14 -4.95 -2.86
N ILE A 138 2.47 -3.86 -3.26
CA ILE A 138 2.76 -3.12 -4.49
C ILE A 138 3.90 -2.14 -4.27
N ASN A 139 3.69 -1.08 -3.49
CA ASN A 139 4.75 -0.15 -3.10
C ASN A 139 5.65 0.27 -4.29
N SER A 140 6.98 0.07 -4.24
CA SER A 140 7.91 0.42 -5.32
C SER A 140 7.76 -0.37 -6.62
N ARG A 141 6.93 -1.43 -6.63
CA ARG A 141 6.53 -2.15 -7.86
C ARG A 141 5.54 -1.36 -8.71
N SER A 142 4.90 -0.33 -8.16
CA SER A 142 4.11 0.64 -8.94
C SER A 142 4.97 1.84 -9.32
N TYR A 143 4.64 2.44 -10.46
CA TYR A 143 5.29 3.66 -10.92
C TYR A 143 4.96 4.89 -10.05
N SER A 144 3.70 5.06 -9.59
CA SER A 144 3.24 6.31 -8.98
C SER A 144 1.91 6.13 -8.22
N ASP A 145 1.54 7.13 -7.42
CA ASP A 145 0.21 7.30 -6.83
C ASP A 145 -0.76 8.03 -7.80
N ASN A 146 -0.27 8.49 -8.96
CA ASN A 146 -1.03 9.14 -10.00
C ASN A 146 -1.37 8.17 -11.16
N PRO A 147 -2.66 7.90 -11.43
CA PRO A 147 -3.07 6.96 -12.48
C PRO A 147 -2.57 7.32 -13.88
N LYS A 148 -2.40 8.61 -14.19
CA LYS A 148 -1.92 9.06 -15.52
C LYS A 148 -0.43 8.78 -15.69
N GLU A 149 0.36 8.98 -14.65
CA GLU A 149 1.78 8.65 -14.69
C GLU A 149 1.96 7.14 -14.77
N VAL A 150 1.23 6.35 -13.97
CA VAL A 150 1.25 4.88 -14.07
C VAL A 150 0.91 4.42 -15.50
N ALA A 151 -0.18 4.93 -16.08
CA ALA A 151 -0.55 4.61 -17.46
C ALA A 151 0.57 4.93 -18.45
N LYS A 152 1.18 6.13 -18.38
CA LYS A 152 2.27 6.55 -19.26
C LYS A 152 3.43 5.55 -19.24
N PHE A 153 3.89 5.12 -18.08
CA PHE A 153 5.00 4.18 -17.97
C PHE A 153 4.60 2.75 -18.38
N VAL A 154 3.43 2.28 -17.97
CA VAL A 154 2.88 0.96 -18.37
C VAL A 154 2.84 0.83 -19.89
N LEU A 155 2.35 1.85 -20.60
CA LEU A 155 2.30 1.83 -22.06
C LEU A 155 3.68 1.66 -22.70
N ARG A 156 4.68 2.41 -22.24
CA ARG A 156 6.04 2.36 -22.77
C ARG A 156 6.73 1.04 -22.44
N ALA A 157 6.52 0.52 -21.24
CA ALA A 157 7.05 -0.78 -20.82
C ALA A 157 6.43 -1.93 -21.62
N SER A 158 5.10 -1.97 -21.74
CA SER A 158 4.40 -2.96 -22.57
C SER A 158 4.85 -2.91 -24.01
N GLN A 159 4.96 -1.72 -24.61
CA GLN A 159 5.44 -1.57 -25.99
C GLN A 159 6.88 -2.09 -26.16
N GLY A 160 7.77 -1.82 -25.20
CA GLY A 160 9.14 -2.31 -25.22
C GLY A 160 9.23 -3.83 -25.28
N PHE A 161 8.51 -4.53 -24.38
CA PHE A 161 8.43 -5.99 -24.39
C PHE A 161 7.79 -6.55 -25.66
N MET A 162 6.68 -5.95 -26.13
CA MET A 162 5.99 -6.40 -27.34
C MET A 162 6.86 -6.28 -28.60
N ASP A 163 7.62 -5.18 -28.73
CA ASP A 163 8.55 -4.98 -29.85
C ASP A 163 9.77 -5.90 -29.77
N ALA A 164 10.06 -6.45 -28.60
CA ALA A 164 11.03 -7.52 -28.40
C ALA A 164 10.46 -8.93 -28.62
N LYS A 165 9.20 -9.03 -29.10
CA LYS A 165 8.49 -10.30 -29.31
C LYS A 165 8.35 -11.13 -28.02
N LEU A 166 8.16 -10.44 -26.90
CA LEU A 166 7.83 -11.02 -25.61
C LEU A 166 6.40 -10.63 -25.22
N ILE A 167 5.61 -11.59 -24.76
CA ILE A 167 4.25 -11.31 -24.28
C ILE A 167 4.37 -10.53 -22.96
N ALA A 168 3.73 -9.36 -22.91
CA ALA A 168 3.74 -8.48 -21.76
C ALA A 168 2.39 -8.56 -21.06
N THR A 169 2.40 -9.02 -19.82
CA THR A 169 1.15 -9.21 -19.06
C THR A 169 0.98 -8.09 -18.04
N VAL A 170 0.07 -7.17 -18.35
CA VAL A 170 -0.24 -6.01 -17.50
C VAL A 170 -1.00 -6.47 -16.25
N LYS A 171 -0.55 -6.06 -15.05
CA LYS A 171 -1.06 -6.63 -13.78
C LYS A 171 -1.19 -5.62 -12.63
N HIS A 172 -2.06 -5.81 -11.64
CA HIS A 172 -2.97 -6.94 -11.43
C HIS A 172 -4.43 -6.46 -11.55
N PHE A 173 -5.12 -6.80 -12.64
CA PHE A 173 -6.44 -6.26 -12.96
C PHE A 173 -7.50 -6.70 -11.93
N PRO A 174 -8.41 -5.81 -11.47
CA PRO A 174 -8.62 -4.43 -11.92
C PRO A 174 -7.78 -3.36 -11.20
N GLY A 175 -6.89 -3.78 -10.30
CA GLY A 175 -5.95 -2.95 -9.54
C GLY A 175 -5.69 -3.55 -8.16
N HIS A 176 -4.47 -3.45 -7.65
CA HIS A 176 -4.08 -3.94 -6.32
C HIS A 176 -3.59 -2.82 -5.37
N GLY A 177 -3.32 -1.65 -5.94
CA GLY A 177 -2.60 -0.56 -5.26
C GLY A 177 -3.27 0.06 -4.03
N ASP A 178 -4.59 -0.10 -3.85
CA ASP A 178 -5.33 0.42 -2.67
C ASP A 178 -5.65 -0.63 -1.59
N THR A 179 -4.98 -1.77 -1.58
CA THR A 179 -5.22 -2.80 -0.55
C THR A 179 -4.27 -2.67 0.64
N SER A 180 -4.80 -2.90 1.85
CA SER A 180 -4.00 -2.94 3.09
C SER A 180 -3.85 -4.35 3.65
N VAL A 181 -4.49 -5.33 3.03
CA VAL A 181 -4.34 -6.76 3.36
C VAL A 181 -3.55 -7.39 2.23
N ASP A 182 -2.48 -8.09 2.58
CA ASP A 182 -1.71 -8.86 1.62
C ASP A 182 -2.54 -10.07 1.14
N SER A 183 -2.73 -10.21 -0.17
CA SER A 183 -3.39 -11.37 -0.79
C SER A 183 -2.69 -12.71 -0.49
N HIS A 184 -1.44 -12.67 0.00
CA HIS A 184 -0.72 -13.86 0.48
C HIS A 184 -1.08 -14.26 1.92
N LEU A 185 -1.77 -13.38 2.67
CA LEU A 185 -2.15 -13.60 4.06
C LEU A 185 -3.67 -13.71 4.24
N GLY A 186 -4.46 -13.11 3.36
CA GLY A 186 -5.93 -13.20 3.36
C GLY A 186 -6.54 -12.50 2.15
N LEU A 187 -7.86 -12.66 1.94
CA LEU A 187 -8.57 -12.12 0.78
C LEU A 187 -8.76 -10.59 0.90
N PRO A 188 -8.11 -9.75 0.07
CA PRO A 188 -8.28 -8.31 0.13
C PRO A 188 -9.63 -7.89 -0.46
N ILE A 189 -10.21 -6.83 0.11
CA ILE A 189 -11.53 -6.30 -0.28
C ILE A 189 -11.41 -4.80 -0.57
N VAL A 190 -11.89 -4.38 -1.74
CA VAL A 190 -12.05 -2.97 -2.12
C VAL A 190 -13.54 -2.63 -2.13
N SER A 191 -13.91 -1.60 -1.35
CA SER A 191 -15.31 -1.15 -1.19
C SER A 191 -15.60 0.19 -1.88
N LYS A 192 -14.73 0.62 -2.80
CA LYS A 192 -14.91 1.83 -3.62
C LYS A 192 -16.10 1.68 -4.58
N SER A 193 -16.69 2.81 -4.95
CA SER A 193 -17.68 2.88 -6.03
C SER A 193 -17.05 2.59 -7.39
N LEU A 194 -17.89 2.24 -8.38
CA LEU A 194 -17.44 2.03 -9.76
C LEU A 194 -16.75 3.28 -10.35
N GLU A 195 -17.27 4.47 -10.04
CA GLU A 195 -16.72 5.74 -10.54
C GLU A 195 -15.31 6.00 -10.00
N GLU A 196 -15.07 5.71 -8.72
CA GLU A 196 -13.75 5.85 -8.10
C GLU A 196 -12.74 4.89 -8.74
N ILE A 197 -13.10 3.60 -8.88
CA ILE A 197 -12.19 2.61 -9.48
C ILE A 197 -11.94 2.88 -10.96
N GLU A 198 -12.92 3.44 -11.67
CA GLU A 198 -12.74 3.83 -13.07
C GLU A 198 -11.76 4.99 -13.27
N LYS A 199 -11.70 5.91 -12.28
CA LYS A 199 -10.81 7.09 -12.31
C LYS A 199 -9.38 6.74 -11.89
N ILE A 200 -9.21 5.74 -11.02
CA ILE A 200 -7.90 5.42 -10.43
C ILE A 200 -7.42 4.04 -10.88
N GLU A 201 -7.97 2.96 -10.31
CA GLU A 201 -7.44 1.60 -10.47
C GLU A 201 -7.51 1.10 -11.93
N LEU A 202 -8.64 1.30 -12.61
CA LEU A 202 -8.84 0.83 -13.99
C LEU A 202 -8.17 1.73 -15.04
N TYR A 203 -7.78 2.96 -14.69
CA TYR A 203 -7.31 3.93 -15.68
C TYR A 203 -6.06 3.44 -16.45
N PRO A 204 -5.00 2.91 -15.80
CA PRO A 204 -3.86 2.34 -16.50
C PRO A 204 -4.22 1.16 -17.41
N PHE A 205 -5.13 0.28 -16.97
CA PHE A 205 -5.59 -0.86 -17.76
C PHE A 205 -6.39 -0.43 -18.99
N LYS A 206 -7.32 0.53 -18.85
CA LYS A 206 -8.05 1.13 -19.98
C LYS A 206 -7.07 1.63 -21.04
N LYS A 207 -6.03 2.36 -20.62
CA LYS A 207 -4.99 2.85 -21.54
C LYS A 207 -4.18 1.73 -22.17
N ALA A 208 -3.80 0.71 -21.41
CA ALA A 208 -3.10 -0.45 -21.95
C ALA A 208 -3.95 -1.20 -23.01
N ILE A 209 -5.25 -1.38 -22.78
CA ILE A 209 -6.17 -2.03 -23.71
C ILE A 209 -6.34 -1.19 -24.99
N GLU A 210 -6.55 0.12 -24.86
CA GLU A 210 -6.59 1.06 -26.00
C GLU A 210 -5.32 0.97 -26.87
N ASN A 211 -4.17 0.67 -26.24
CA ASN A 211 -2.87 0.49 -26.90
C ASN A 211 -2.53 -0.98 -27.20
N LYS A 212 -3.55 -1.85 -27.31
CA LYS A 212 -3.42 -3.23 -27.77
C LYS A 212 -2.49 -4.09 -26.91
N ALA A 213 -2.52 -3.91 -25.58
CA ALA A 213 -1.86 -4.82 -24.65
C ALA A 213 -2.19 -6.29 -25.01
N ASN A 214 -1.17 -7.14 -24.99
CA ASN A 214 -1.28 -8.51 -25.49
C ASN A 214 -1.59 -9.53 -24.37
N GLY A 215 -1.38 -9.19 -23.09
CA GLY A 215 -1.79 -9.98 -21.93
C GLY A 215 -2.24 -9.12 -20.75
N ILE A 216 -3.19 -9.64 -19.95
CA ILE A 216 -3.62 -9.07 -18.67
C ILE A 216 -3.66 -10.18 -17.61
N MET A 217 -3.10 -9.90 -16.43
CA MET A 217 -3.16 -10.79 -15.28
C MET A 217 -4.21 -10.31 -14.28
N MET A 218 -5.05 -11.24 -13.82
CA MET A 218 -6.14 -10.99 -12.88
C MET A 218 -5.68 -11.06 -11.42
N SER A 219 -6.14 -10.15 -10.57
CA SER A 219 -5.85 -10.16 -9.13
C SER A 219 -6.77 -11.10 -8.33
N HIS A 220 -6.37 -11.42 -7.11
CA HIS A 220 -7.19 -12.13 -6.12
C HIS A 220 -7.85 -11.16 -5.13
N ILE A 221 -8.58 -10.16 -5.64
CA ILE A 221 -9.22 -9.11 -4.82
C ILE A 221 -10.72 -9.09 -5.07
N VAL A 222 -11.51 -8.96 -4.00
CA VAL A 222 -12.96 -8.74 -4.08
C VAL A 222 -13.24 -7.26 -4.26
N TYR A 223 -13.83 -6.89 -5.39
CA TYR A 223 -14.29 -5.54 -5.68
C TYR A 223 -15.80 -5.48 -5.52
N LYS A 224 -16.28 -5.04 -4.33
CA LYS A 224 -17.70 -5.15 -3.97
C LYS A 224 -18.66 -4.51 -4.97
N CYS A 225 -18.25 -3.41 -5.61
CA CYS A 225 -19.06 -2.73 -6.62
C CYS A 225 -19.18 -3.47 -7.96
N LEU A 226 -18.35 -4.50 -8.20
CA LEU A 226 -18.32 -5.32 -9.42
C LEU A 226 -18.82 -6.75 -9.16
N ASP A 227 -18.38 -7.33 -8.04
CA ASP A 227 -18.78 -8.66 -7.55
C ASP A 227 -18.56 -8.70 -6.03
N GLU A 228 -19.66 -8.87 -5.27
CA GLU A 228 -19.61 -8.87 -3.81
C GLU A 228 -18.97 -10.13 -3.21
N LYS A 229 -18.89 -11.22 -3.99
CA LYS A 229 -18.54 -12.55 -3.47
C LYS A 229 -17.22 -13.06 -4.03
N ASN A 230 -17.00 -12.92 -5.33
CA ASN A 230 -15.86 -13.56 -5.98
C ASN A 230 -14.68 -12.60 -6.14
N PRO A 231 -13.45 -13.06 -5.90
CA PRO A 231 -12.26 -12.32 -6.30
C PRO A 231 -12.23 -12.13 -7.82
N ALA A 232 -11.54 -11.09 -8.29
CA ALA A 232 -11.45 -10.73 -9.70
C ALA A 232 -11.04 -11.90 -10.62
N SER A 233 -10.07 -12.72 -10.21
CA SER A 233 -9.63 -13.91 -10.96
C SER A 233 -10.69 -15.00 -11.12
N LEU A 234 -11.74 -15.02 -10.30
CA LEU A 234 -12.83 -16.00 -10.31
C LEU A 234 -14.19 -15.39 -10.68
N SER A 235 -14.23 -14.12 -11.08
CA SER A 235 -15.48 -13.38 -11.32
C SER A 235 -15.80 -13.21 -12.81
N TYR A 236 -16.93 -13.78 -13.24
CA TYR A 236 -17.47 -13.59 -14.58
C TYR A 236 -17.83 -12.11 -14.87
N ASN A 237 -18.34 -11.39 -13.87
CA ASN A 237 -18.68 -9.97 -14.03
C ASN A 237 -17.43 -9.12 -14.28
N ILE A 238 -16.30 -9.46 -13.67
CA ILE A 238 -15.05 -8.69 -13.81
C ILE A 238 -14.31 -9.09 -15.09
N ILE A 239 -14.13 -10.40 -15.35
CA ILE A 239 -13.35 -10.86 -16.50
C ILE A 239 -14.15 -10.75 -17.80
N THR A 240 -15.37 -11.31 -17.84
CA THR A 240 -16.14 -11.33 -19.08
C THR A 240 -16.86 -9.99 -19.31
N LYS A 241 -17.75 -9.59 -18.40
CA LYS A 241 -18.57 -8.37 -18.65
C LYS A 241 -17.76 -7.08 -18.63
N LEU A 242 -16.85 -6.91 -17.67
CA LEU A 242 -16.05 -5.69 -17.60
C LEU A 242 -14.85 -5.74 -18.56
N LEU A 243 -13.93 -6.70 -18.40
CA LEU A 243 -12.68 -6.69 -19.16
C LEU A 243 -12.86 -7.03 -20.65
N LYS A 244 -13.52 -8.16 -20.98
CA LYS A 244 -13.68 -8.60 -22.38
C LYS A 244 -14.75 -7.82 -23.15
N GLU A 245 -15.92 -7.59 -22.55
CA GLU A 245 -17.07 -6.96 -23.21
C GLU A 245 -17.00 -5.43 -23.12
N LYS A 246 -17.06 -4.85 -21.91
CA LYS A 246 -17.11 -3.38 -21.74
C LYS A 246 -15.81 -2.68 -22.16
N LEU A 247 -14.65 -3.22 -21.77
CA LEU A 247 -13.35 -2.64 -22.13
C LEU A 247 -12.81 -3.17 -23.46
N GLY A 248 -13.42 -4.21 -24.03
CA GLY A 248 -13.06 -4.72 -25.36
C GLY A 248 -11.72 -5.45 -25.43
N PHE A 249 -11.17 -5.94 -24.31
CA PHE A 249 -9.88 -6.62 -24.32
C PHE A 249 -9.93 -7.94 -25.11
N LYS A 250 -8.96 -8.13 -26.02
CA LYS A 250 -8.87 -9.30 -26.90
C LYS A 250 -7.62 -10.17 -26.66
N GLY A 251 -6.73 -9.76 -25.76
CA GLY A 251 -5.50 -10.49 -25.49
C GLY A 251 -5.69 -11.71 -24.59
N LEU A 252 -4.57 -12.28 -24.13
CA LEU A 252 -4.57 -13.37 -23.17
C LEU A 252 -4.99 -12.87 -21.78
N VAL A 253 -5.98 -13.52 -21.18
CA VAL A 253 -6.36 -13.34 -19.78
C VAL A 253 -5.74 -14.46 -18.97
N VAL A 254 -4.91 -14.11 -17.99
CA VAL A 254 -4.17 -15.05 -17.16
C VAL A 254 -4.49 -14.79 -15.70
N THR A 255 -4.62 -15.83 -14.88
CA THR A 255 -4.76 -15.61 -13.43
C THR A 255 -3.41 -15.26 -12.80
N ASP A 256 -3.43 -14.48 -11.71
CA ASP A 256 -2.36 -14.61 -10.71
C ASP A 256 -2.38 -16.05 -10.11
N SER A 257 -1.38 -16.40 -9.30
CA SER A 257 -1.22 -17.78 -8.84
C SER A 257 -2.38 -18.25 -7.95
N LEU A 258 -3.19 -19.18 -8.46
CA LEU A 258 -4.37 -19.72 -7.76
C LEU A 258 -4.03 -20.55 -6.52
N THR A 259 -2.76 -20.88 -6.32
CA THR A 259 -2.22 -21.48 -5.09
C THR A 259 -1.92 -20.44 -3.98
N MET A 260 -2.19 -19.15 -4.22
CA MET A 260 -2.09 -18.12 -3.18
C MET A 260 -3.20 -18.29 -2.14
N LYS A 261 -2.88 -18.05 -0.87
CA LYS A 261 -3.81 -18.27 0.28
C LYS A 261 -5.17 -17.60 0.11
N ALA A 262 -5.24 -16.40 -0.48
CA ALA A 262 -6.51 -15.72 -0.75
C ALA A 262 -7.51 -16.56 -1.58
N ILE A 263 -7.00 -17.48 -2.40
CA ILE A 263 -7.79 -18.43 -3.18
C ILE A 263 -7.74 -19.82 -2.54
N TRP A 264 -6.53 -20.37 -2.39
CA TRP A 264 -6.32 -21.77 -2.02
C TRP A 264 -6.96 -22.16 -0.68
N ASP A 265 -6.94 -21.27 0.31
CA ASP A 265 -7.50 -21.56 1.64
C ASP A 265 -9.03 -21.38 1.68
N ASN A 266 -9.64 -20.82 0.62
CA ASN A 266 -11.05 -20.39 0.63
C ASN A 266 -11.93 -21.14 -0.39
N TYR A 267 -11.35 -21.89 -1.32
CA TYR A 267 -12.07 -22.58 -2.40
C TYR A 267 -11.49 -23.98 -2.61
N SER A 268 -12.35 -24.94 -2.91
CA SER A 268 -11.90 -26.26 -3.35
C SER A 268 -11.27 -26.20 -4.76
N ILE A 269 -10.41 -27.18 -5.11
CA ILE A 269 -9.81 -27.29 -6.45
C ILE A 269 -10.89 -27.27 -7.54
N LYS A 270 -12.00 -28.00 -7.32
CA LYS A 270 -13.18 -28.00 -8.21
C LYS A 270 -13.74 -26.60 -8.41
N GLU A 271 -13.92 -25.81 -7.34
CA GLU A 271 -14.41 -24.44 -7.44
C GLU A 271 -13.41 -23.50 -8.12
N ILE A 272 -12.12 -23.61 -7.80
CA ILE A 272 -11.05 -22.81 -8.38
C ILE A 272 -11.03 -22.99 -9.90
N VAL A 273 -10.97 -24.23 -10.37
CA VAL A 273 -10.94 -24.57 -11.80
C VAL A 273 -12.24 -24.13 -12.47
N LYS A 274 -13.40 -24.57 -11.94
CA LYS A 274 -14.70 -24.25 -12.55
C LYS A 274 -14.94 -22.75 -12.65
N LYS A 275 -14.77 -22.01 -11.56
CA LYS A 275 -14.98 -20.56 -11.57
C LYS A 275 -13.93 -19.84 -12.41
N GLY A 276 -12.67 -20.24 -12.34
CA GLY A 276 -11.60 -19.64 -13.13
C GLY A 276 -11.86 -19.74 -14.64
N VAL A 277 -12.25 -20.91 -15.12
CA VAL A 277 -12.54 -21.14 -16.55
C VAL A 277 -13.82 -20.42 -16.98
N LEU A 278 -14.91 -20.59 -16.23
CA LEU A 278 -16.21 -19.99 -16.55
C LEU A 278 -16.19 -18.46 -16.45
N ALA A 279 -15.36 -17.88 -15.58
CA ALA A 279 -15.20 -16.44 -15.50
C ALA A 279 -14.61 -15.82 -16.78
N GLY A 280 -13.82 -16.61 -17.53
CA GLY A 280 -13.26 -16.20 -18.82
C GLY A 280 -11.73 -16.17 -18.89
N ASN A 281 -11.00 -16.74 -17.92
CA ASN A 281 -9.54 -16.84 -18.00
C ASN A 281 -9.12 -17.81 -19.11
N ASP A 282 -8.08 -17.45 -19.85
CA ASP A 282 -7.49 -18.30 -20.89
C ASP A 282 -6.44 -19.24 -20.27
N ILE A 283 -5.62 -18.75 -19.35
CA ILE A 283 -4.59 -19.54 -18.65
C ILE A 283 -4.79 -19.45 -17.13
N LEU A 284 -4.85 -20.61 -16.47
CA LEU A 284 -4.85 -20.73 -15.01
C LEU A 284 -3.43 -21.04 -14.52
N CYS A 285 -2.88 -20.14 -13.71
CA CYS A 285 -1.54 -20.27 -13.14
C CYS A 285 -1.60 -20.90 -11.75
N PHE A 286 -0.80 -21.95 -11.54
CA PHE A 286 -0.59 -22.58 -10.24
C PHE A 286 0.91 -22.66 -9.95
N CYS A 287 1.39 -21.68 -9.18
CA CYS A 287 2.82 -21.44 -8.97
C CYS A 287 3.29 -21.92 -7.59
N GLY A 288 2.55 -22.81 -6.93
CA GLY A 288 2.75 -23.21 -5.54
C GLY A 288 4.06 -23.94 -5.27
N LYS A 289 4.01 -24.91 -4.36
CA LYS A 289 5.20 -25.68 -3.99
C LYS A 289 5.74 -26.56 -5.11
N ALA A 290 5.09 -26.61 -6.27
CA ALA A 290 5.37 -27.54 -7.36
C ALA A 290 5.23 -29.01 -6.94
N ASP A 291 4.22 -29.29 -6.11
CA ASP A 291 3.85 -30.65 -5.74
C ASP A 291 3.17 -31.36 -6.92
N LEU A 292 3.70 -32.53 -7.30
CA LEU A 292 3.24 -33.23 -8.50
C LEU A 292 1.86 -33.89 -8.31
N GLU A 293 1.54 -34.36 -7.10
CA GLU A 293 0.24 -34.98 -6.81
C GLU A 293 -0.88 -33.91 -6.90
N GLU A 294 -0.65 -32.74 -6.31
CA GLU A 294 -1.55 -31.59 -6.40
C GLU A 294 -1.76 -31.15 -7.87
N GLN A 295 -0.69 -31.10 -8.66
CA GLN A 295 -0.76 -30.75 -10.08
C GLN A 295 -1.57 -31.76 -10.90
N GLN A 296 -1.42 -33.06 -10.61
CA GLN A 296 -2.22 -34.12 -11.22
C GLN A 296 -3.69 -34.00 -10.81
N GLU A 297 -3.98 -33.75 -9.53
CA GLU A 297 -5.34 -33.57 -9.03
C GLU A 297 -6.05 -32.39 -9.72
N ILE A 298 -5.36 -31.25 -9.87
CA ILE A 298 -5.87 -30.08 -10.60
C ILE A 298 -6.21 -30.44 -12.05
N TYR A 299 -5.29 -31.11 -12.74
CA TYR A 299 -5.48 -31.51 -14.13
C TYR A 299 -6.66 -32.47 -14.29
N HIS A 300 -6.71 -33.54 -13.48
CA HIS A 300 -7.78 -34.53 -13.54
C HIS A 300 -9.14 -33.94 -13.17
N THR A 301 -9.19 -33.05 -12.19
CA THR A 301 -10.41 -32.32 -11.83
C THR A 301 -10.90 -31.47 -13.00
N PHE A 302 -10.00 -30.77 -13.70
CA PHE A 302 -10.40 -29.99 -14.88
C PHE A 302 -10.92 -30.89 -16.01
N VAL A 303 -10.24 -32.00 -16.30
CA VAL A 303 -10.71 -32.97 -17.30
C VAL A 303 -12.12 -33.47 -16.96
N SER A 304 -12.36 -33.93 -15.73
CA SER A 304 -13.67 -34.44 -15.28
C SER A 304 -14.76 -33.36 -15.39
N LEU A 305 -14.48 -32.11 -15.01
CA LEU A 305 -15.45 -31.02 -15.13
C LEU A 305 -15.87 -30.74 -16.58
N VAL A 306 -14.98 -30.95 -17.56
CA VAL A 306 -15.32 -30.80 -18.98
C VAL A 306 -16.07 -32.03 -19.50
N GLU A 307 -15.64 -33.23 -19.12
CA GLU A 307 -16.29 -34.50 -19.50
C GLU A 307 -17.72 -34.60 -18.95
N GLU A 308 -17.97 -34.10 -17.74
CA GLU A 308 -19.28 -34.04 -17.08
C GLU A 308 -20.16 -32.87 -17.58
N GLY A 309 -19.62 -32.00 -18.44
CA GLY A 309 -20.34 -30.84 -18.98
C GLY A 309 -20.52 -29.67 -18.00
N GLU A 310 -19.91 -29.72 -16.81
CA GLU A 310 -19.91 -28.61 -15.86
C GLU A 310 -19.11 -27.40 -16.37
N ILE A 311 -18.11 -27.65 -17.20
CA ILE A 311 -17.41 -26.65 -18.03
C ILE A 311 -17.71 -26.98 -19.49
N PRO A 312 -18.40 -26.10 -20.24
CA PRO A 312 -18.66 -26.35 -21.65
C PRO A 312 -17.37 -26.43 -22.46
N ILE A 313 -17.23 -27.46 -23.30
CA ILE A 313 -16.07 -27.60 -24.20
C ILE A 313 -15.85 -26.37 -25.08
N ALA A 314 -16.93 -25.68 -25.49
CA ALA A 314 -16.85 -24.44 -26.27
C ALA A 314 -16.05 -23.32 -25.55
N ARG A 315 -16.11 -23.25 -24.21
CA ARG A 315 -15.33 -22.29 -23.42
C ARG A 315 -13.84 -22.65 -23.41
N VAL A 316 -13.53 -23.94 -23.36
CA VAL A 316 -12.15 -24.45 -23.46
C VAL A 316 -11.61 -24.18 -24.87
N ASP A 317 -12.39 -24.48 -25.90
CA ASP A 317 -12.05 -24.25 -27.31
C ASP A 317 -11.74 -22.78 -27.60
N GLU A 318 -12.56 -21.84 -27.12
CA GLU A 318 -12.31 -20.39 -27.23
C GLU A 318 -10.95 -19.98 -26.64
N ALA A 319 -10.62 -20.51 -25.45
CA ALA A 319 -9.36 -20.19 -24.78
C ALA A 319 -8.16 -20.81 -25.51
N VAL A 320 -8.26 -22.08 -25.89
CA VAL A 320 -7.16 -22.83 -26.52
C VAL A 320 -6.88 -22.31 -27.92
N GLU A 321 -7.90 -21.93 -28.70
CA GLU A 321 -7.70 -21.28 -30.00
C GLU A 321 -6.88 -20.00 -29.87
N LYS A 322 -7.19 -19.17 -28.88
CA LYS A 322 -6.43 -17.95 -28.59
C LYS A 322 -5.00 -18.27 -28.16
N ILE A 323 -4.81 -19.26 -27.28
CA ILE A 323 -3.48 -19.70 -26.82
C ILE A 323 -2.64 -20.18 -28.00
N LEU A 324 -3.17 -21.03 -28.87
CA LEU A 324 -2.46 -21.53 -30.05
C LEU A 324 -2.06 -20.42 -31.00
N LYS A 325 -2.94 -19.43 -31.24
CA LYS A 325 -2.62 -18.25 -32.06
C LYS A 325 -1.47 -17.43 -31.48
N TYR A 326 -1.44 -17.26 -30.16
CA TYR A 326 -0.34 -16.57 -29.49
C TYR A 326 0.95 -17.38 -29.56
N LYS A 327 0.90 -18.70 -29.41
CA LYS A 327 2.06 -19.57 -29.56
C LYS A 327 2.64 -19.49 -30.97
N GLU A 328 1.80 -19.54 -31.99
CA GLU A 328 2.20 -19.40 -33.40
C GLU A 328 2.89 -18.06 -33.67
N PHE A 329 2.39 -16.96 -33.08
CA PHE A 329 2.97 -15.63 -33.31
C PHE A 329 4.24 -15.35 -32.50
N TYR A 330 4.33 -15.89 -31.28
CA TYR A 330 5.39 -15.53 -30.33
C TYR A 330 6.45 -16.60 -30.13
N LEU A 331 6.23 -17.87 -30.46
CA LEU A 331 7.23 -18.93 -30.27
C LEU A 331 7.98 -19.22 -31.57
N GLU A 332 9.28 -19.46 -31.43
CA GLU A 332 10.16 -19.80 -32.56
C GLU A 332 10.42 -21.32 -32.55
N GLU A 333 10.58 -21.92 -33.73
CA GLU A 333 10.76 -23.38 -33.85
C GLU A 333 12.10 -23.88 -33.28
N ALA A 334 13.16 -23.05 -33.30
CA ALA A 334 14.49 -23.42 -32.81
C ALA A 334 15.20 -22.23 -32.15
N ILE A 335 15.74 -22.44 -30.95
CA ILE A 335 16.52 -21.44 -30.20
C ILE A 335 18.01 -21.77 -30.33
N ASP A 336 18.78 -20.92 -31.03
CA ASP A 336 20.24 -21.05 -31.16
C ASP A 336 20.96 -20.52 -29.92
N PHE A 337 21.29 -21.44 -29.02
CA PHE A 337 21.80 -21.15 -27.70
C PHE A 337 23.16 -20.43 -27.66
N GLU A 338 24.16 -20.92 -28.42
CA GLU A 338 25.52 -20.36 -28.35
C GLU A 338 25.56 -18.95 -28.94
N ASN A 339 24.83 -18.74 -30.02
CA ASN A 339 24.71 -17.44 -30.65
C ASN A 339 23.96 -16.45 -29.73
N ASN A 340 22.87 -16.89 -29.08
CA ASN A 340 22.06 -16.06 -28.18
C ASN A 340 22.82 -15.56 -26.96
N LEU A 341 23.65 -16.39 -26.32
CA LEU A 341 24.50 -15.93 -25.21
C LEU A 341 25.55 -14.92 -25.67
N SER A 342 26.09 -15.10 -26.88
CA SER A 342 27.04 -14.15 -27.45
C SER A 342 26.39 -12.80 -27.77
N ILE A 343 25.13 -12.80 -28.23
CA ILE A 343 24.33 -11.58 -28.45
C ILE A 343 24.10 -10.89 -27.10
N ILE A 344 23.72 -11.66 -26.08
CA ILE A 344 23.50 -11.13 -24.73
C ILE A 344 24.79 -10.53 -24.16
N ALA A 345 25.97 -11.09 -24.44
CA ALA A 345 27.23 -10.59 -23.93
C ALA A 345 27.79 -9.36 -24.67
N LYS A 346 27.38 -9.12 -25.93
CA LYS A 346 27.97 -8.08 -26.81
C LYS A 346 27.33 -6.70 -26.69
N GLU A 347 26.07 -6.59 -26.26
CA GLU A 347 25.42 -5.27 -26.20
C GLU A 347 25.92 -4.47 -24.97
N GLU A 348 26.04 -3.15 -25.12
CA GLU A 348 26.45 -2.21 -24.07
C GLU A 348 25.30 -1.96 -23.06
N LYS A 349 24.90 -3.00 -22.35
CA LYS A 349 23.59 -3.11 -21.66
C LYS A 349 23.48 -2.32 -20.37
N SER A 350 24.59 -2.11 -19.66
CA SER A 350 24.52 -1.55 -18.31
C SER A 350 24.54 -0.02 -18.29
N LYS A 351 25.10 0.66 -19.30
CA LYS A 351 25.30 2.12 -19.24
C LYS A 351 23.99 2.92 -19.16
N LEU A 352 22.97 2.53 -19.91
CA LEU A 352 21.68 3.23 -19.86
C LEU A 352 20.97 2.99 -18.52
N ALA A 353 20.99 1.75 -18.04
CA ALA A 353 20.43 1.38 -16.74
C ALA A 353 21.19 2.08 -15.59
N GLU A 354 22.52 2.14 -15.65
CA GLU A 354 23.39 2.87 -14.72
C GLU A 354 23.05 4.36 -14.68
N LYS A 355 22.88 4.97 -15.85
CA LYS A 355 22.44 6.37 -15.94
C LYS A 355 21.06 6.55 -15.31
N PHE A 356 20.11 5.67 -15.61
CA PHE A 356 18.76 5.76 -15.05
C PHE A 356 18.77 5.57 -13.53
N ALA A 357 19.56 4.63 -13.01
CA ALA A 357 19.72 4.40 -11.57
C ALA A 357 20.27 5.63 -10.85
N LEU A 358 21.31 6.28 -11.40
CA LEU A 358 21.83 7.55 -10.88
C LEU A 358 20.78 8.68 -10.91
N GLU A 359 19.96 8.74 -11.97
CA GLU A 359 18.92 9.76 -12.12
C GLU A 359 17.62 9.44 -11.37
N ALA A 360 17.43 8.20 -10.89
CA ALA A 360 16.25 7.79 -10.13
C ALA A 360 16.32 8.14 -8.64
N ILE A 361 17.52 8.03 -8.04
CA ILE A 361 17.69 8.21 -6.59
C ILE A 361 17.31 9.65 -6.21
N THR A 362 16.41 9.74 -5.23
CA THR A 362 15.73 10.99 -4.90
C THR A 362 16.13 11.47 -3.51
N LEU A 363 16.71 12.66 -3.43
CA LEU A 363 16.97 13.35 -2.18
C LEU A 363 15.72 14.13 -1.77
N VAL A 364 15.07 13.72 -0.68
CA VAL A 364 13.80 14.31 -0.22
C VAL A 364 14.04 15.43 0.79
N LYS A 365 14.93 15.20 1.75
CA LYS A 365 15.33 16.17 2.77
C LYS A 365 16.82 16.06 3.00
N ASP A 366 17.49 17.19 3.16
CA ASP A 366 18.87 17.25 3.62
C ASP A 366 19.10 18.52 4.46
N GLN A 367 19.68 18.34 5.63
CA GLN A 367 20.16 19.40 6.52
C GLN A 367 21.70 19.49 6.45
N LYS A 368 22.25 19.43 5.24
CA LYS A 368 23.68 19.55 4.93
C LYS A 368 24.53 18.38 5.42
N LEU A 369 23.98 17.16 5.44
CA LEU A 369 24.78 15.95 5.68
C LEU A 369 25.43 15.41 4.40
N ILE A 370 24.99 15.87 3.24
CA ILE A 370 25.49 15.45 1.94
C ILE A 370 26.12 16.67 1.24
N PRO A 371 27.28 16.54 0.57
CA PRO A 371 28.05 15.31 0.33
C PRO A 371 28.80 14.76 1.54
N LEU A 372 29.12 13.48 1.50
CA LEU A 372 30.04 12.81 2.43
C LEU A 372 31.49 13.24 2.16
N LYS A 373 32.31 13.30 3.21
CA LYS A 373 33.75 13.59 3.12
C LYS A 373 34.55 12.33 3.44
N ARG A 374 35.62 12.09 2.70
CA ARG A 374 36.45 10.87 2.81
C ARG A 374 37.06 10.58 4.19
N LYS A 375 37.18 11.59 5.07
CA LYS A 375 37.74 11.44 6.42
C LYS A 375 36.69 11.19 7.50
N GLU A 376 35.39 11.24 7.16
CA GLU A 376 34.30 11.03 8.12
C GLU A 376 34.19 9.56 8.52
N LYS A 377 34.01 9.30 9.81
CA LYS A 377 33.65 7.99 10.33
C LYS A 377 32.17 7.75 10.09
N ILE A 378 31.87 6.87 9.14
CA ILE A 378 30.51 6.51 8.76
C ILE A 378 30.11 5.20 9.45
N LEU A 379 28.94 5.22 10.10
CA LEU A 379 28.25 4.03 10.56
C LEU A 379 27.06 3.74 9.63
N SER A 380 27.08 2.59 8.97
CA SER A 380 25.92 2.03 8.28
C SER A 380 25.12 1.16 9.25
N ILE A 381 23.81 1.35 9.31
CA ILE A 381 22.88 0.45 9.98
C ILE A 381 21.97 -0.08 8.89
N PHE A 382 22.09 -1.38 8.60
CA PHE A 382 21.50 -2.00 7.41
C PHE A 382 20.52 -3.10 7.83
N PRO A 383 19.26 -3.11 7.36
CA PRO A 383 18.33 -4.18 7.70
C PRO A 383 18.62 -5.42 6.86
N GLU A 384 18.48 -6.59 7.46
CA GLU A 384 18.46 -7.86 6.74
C GLU A 384 17.32 -7.84 5.72
N ILE A 385 17.67 -7.98 4.43
CA ILE A 385 16.68 -7.91 3.36
C ILE A 385 16.11 -9.30 3.12
N LYS A 386 14.85 -9.46 3.51
CA LYS A 386 14.03 -10.57 3.05
C LYS A 386 13.47 -10.21 1.67
N LEU A 387 14.20 -10.55 0.60
CA LEU A 387 13.71 -10.38 -0.78
C LEU A 387 12.41 -11.17 -0.93
N PHE A 388 11.30 -10.44 -1.10
CA PHE A 388 10.00 -11.02 -1.43
C PHE A 388 10.06 -11.58 -2.86
N SER A 389 10.56 -12.80 -3.04
CA SER A 389 10.01 -13.67 -4.06
C SER A 389 9.22 -14.76 -3.37
N LEU A 390 7.96 -14.82 -3.77
CA LEU A 390 7.03 -15.84 -3.39
C LEU A 390 7.57 -17.15 -3.95
N VAL A 391 7.70 -18.12 -3.04
CA VAL A 391 8.31 -19.43 -3.24
C VAL A 391 9.85 -19.39 -3.40
N ASP A 392 10.53 -19.93 -2.40
CA ASP A 392 11.94 -20.36 -2.36
C ASP A 392 13.12 -19.38 -2.16
N ASN A 393 12.91 -18.13 -1.74
CA ASN A 393 14.04 -17.28 -1.30
C ASN A 393 14.46 -17.54 0.17
N LYS A 394 14.90 -18.77 0.50
CA LYS A 394 15.43 -19.08 1.84
C LYS A 394 16.92 -18.71 2.02
N GLU A 395 17.66 -18.50 0.93
CA GLU A 395 19.06 -18.06 0.95
C GLU A 395 19.18 -16.83 0.06
N ASN A 396 19.52 -15.67 0.63
CA ASN A 396 19.77 -14.45 -0.14
C ASN A 396 21.23 -14.04 0.05
N ASP A 397 22.04 -14.25 -1.00
CA ASP A 397 23.21 -13.42 -1.23
C ASP A 397 22.71 -12.04 -1.67
N TYR A 398 22.62 -11.09 -0.73
CA TYR A 398 22.34 -9.69 -1.03
C TYR A 398 23.57 -8.83 -0.72
N PHE A 399 23.73 -7.74 -1.48
CA PHE A 399 24.76 -6.75 -1.20
C PHE A 399 24.26 -5.76 -0.15
N THR A 400 25.18 -5.31 0.70
CA THR A 400 24.96 -4.23 1.66
C THR A 400 25.71 -2.97 1.23
N LEU A 401 25.58 -1.89 2.01
CA LEU A 401 26.35 -0.67 1.73
C LEU A 401 27.85 -0.89 1.95
N GLN A 402 28.25 -1.74 2.89
CA GLN A 402 29.66 -2.00 3.17
C GLN A 402 30.43 -2.57 1.97
N ASN A 403 29.74 -3.22 1.02
CA ASN A 403 30.37 -3.69 -0.23
C ASN A 403 30.89 -2.53 -1.12
N PHE A 404 30.33 -1.33 -0.99
CA PHE A 404 30.61 -0.19 -1.88
C PHE A 404 31.13 1.05 -1.13
N LEU A 405 30.82 1.15 0.16
CA LEU A 405 31.19 2.25 1.04
C LEU A 405 32.14 1.74 2.13
N SER A 406 33.28 2.39 2.29
CA SER A 406 34.17 2.13 3.42
C SER A 406 33.53 2.69 4.70
N CYS A 407 32.82 1.82 5.42
CA CYS A 407 32.15 2.14 6.67
C CYS A 407 32.16 0.94 7.63
N LYS A 408 31.93 1.23 8.90
CA LYS A 408 31.49 0.20 9.85
C LYS A 408 30.01 -0.06 9.61
N GLU A 409 29.60 -1.31 9.56
CA GLU A 409 28.20 -1.67 9.34
C GLU A 409 27.68 -2.57 10.47
N ILE A 410 26.44 -2.32 10.88
CA ILE A 410 25.66 -3.17 11.78
C ILE A 410 24.45 -3.65 11.00
N VAL A 411 24.35 -4.96 10.77
CA VAL A 411 23.17 -5.58 10.16
C VAL A 411 22.15 -5.87 11.25
N ILE A 412 20.91 -5.40 11.07
CA ILE A 412 19.80 -5.54 12.02
C ILE A 412 18.69 -6.41 11.44
N ASN A 413 17.96 -7.14 12.29
CA ASN A 413 16.81 -7.95 11.90
C ASN A 413 15.70 -7.92 12.95
N ASP A 414 14.63 -8.69 12.74
CA ASP A 414 13.47 -8.75 13.62
C ASP A 414 13.77 -9.16 15.07
N LYS A 415 14.91 -9.82 15.32
CA LYS A 415 15.40 -10.21 16.65
C LYS A 415 16.39 -9.21 17.24
N PHE A 416 16.79 -8.19 16.49
CA PHE A 416 17.78 -7.22 16.93
C PHE A 416 17.21 -6.32 18.04
N ILE A 417 17.89 -6.30 19.18
CA ILE A 417 17.57 -5.42 20.31
C ILE A 417 18.70 -4.39 20.42
N PRO A 418 18.40 -3.08 20.37
CA PRO A 418 19.40 -2.04 20.60
C PRO A 418 20.17 -2.27 21.89
N ASN A 419 21.50 -2.28 21.81
CA ASN A 419 22.40 -2.63 22.90
C ASN A 419 23.51 -1.59 23.07
N GLU A 420 24.34 -1.76 24.11
CA GLU A 420 25.45 -0.84 24.41
C GLU A 420 26.45 -0.70 23.26
N LEU A 421 26.62 -1.76 22.44
CA LEU A 421 27.48 -1.71 21.26
C LEU A 421 26.95 -0.72 20.23
N LEU A 422 25.66 -0.80 19.88
CA LEU A 422 25.03 0.16 18.96
C LEU A 422 25.20 1.60 19.48
N GLU A 423 24.91 1.83 20.77
CA GLU A 423 25.03 3.16 21.37
C GLU A 423 26.48 3.68 21.33
N LYS A 424 27.47 2.81 21.55
CA LYS A 424 28.89 3.16 21.42
C LYS A 424 29.22 3.58 19.99
N GLU A 425 28.83 2.80 18.99
CA GLU A 425 29.13 3.12 17.58
C GLU A 425 28.43 4.39 17.10
N VAL A 426 27.18 4.60 17.53
CA VAL A 426 26.42 5.84 17.27
C VAL A 426 27.15 7.06 17.83
N ARG A 427 27.76 6.96 19.01
CA ARG A 427 28.56 8.06 19.60
C ARG A 427 29.86 8.34 18.84
N LEU A 428 30.51 7.30 18.32
CA LEU A 428 31.80 7.41 17.62
C LEU A 428 31.66 7.88 16.16
N ALA A 429 30.48 7.74 15.57
CA ALA A 429 30.22 8.11 14.19
C ALA A 429 30.11 9.64 13.99
N ASP A 430 30.72 10.12 12.92
CA ASP A 430 30.52 11.49 12.45
C ASP A 430 29.16 11.62 11.77
N LYS A 431 28.80 10.60 10.96
CA LYS A 431 27.53 10.47 10.26
C LYS A 431 27.03 9.04 10.31
N ILE A 432 25.71 8.89 10.30
CA ILE A 432 25.04 7.59 10.31
C ILE A 432 24.21 7.47 9.04
N ILE A 433 24.33 6.35 8.34
CA ILE A 433 23.43 5.98 7.25
C ILE A 433 22.52 4.88 7.79
N PHE A 434 21.25 5.22 8.00
CA PHE A 434 20.24 4.28 8.46
C PHE A 434 19.42 3.83 7.26
N CYS A 435 19.71 2.64 6.76
CA CYS A 435 18.91 2.04 5.70
C CYS A 435 17.61 1.49 6.28
N THR A 436 16.51 1.67 5.56
CA THR A 436 15.20 1.14 5.94
C THR A 436 14.64 0.26 4.82
N TYR A 437 13.87 -0.75 5.21
CA TYR A 437 13.20 -1.63 4.26
C TYR A 437 11.81 -2.00 4.78
N ASN A 438 10.78 -1.33 4.24
CA ASN A 438 9.36 -1.59 4.51
C ASN A 438 9.00 -1.59 6.00
N ILE A 439 9.15 -0.43 6.64
CA ILE A 439 8.81 -0.27 8.05
C ILE A 439 7.31 -0.44 8.24
N THR A 440 6.94 -1.24 9.24
CA THR A 440 5.56 -1.39 9.70
C THR A 440 5.34 -0.77 11.07
N LYS A 441 4.11 -0.81 11.60
CA LYS A 441 3.83 -0.37 12.95
C LYS A 441 4.53 -1.30 13.97
N ASP A 442 5.19 -0.70 14.97
CA ASP A 442 5.92 -1.41 16.04
C ASP A 442 7.15 -2.23 15.56
N ASP A 443 7.65 -1.92 14.36
CA ASP A 443 8.79 -2.58 13.72
C ASP A 443 10.11 -2.41 14.51
N TYR A 444 11.00 -3.38 14.43
CA TYR A 444 12.31 -3.31 15.10
C TYR A 444 13.16 -2.12 14.61
N GLN A 445 12.98 -1.72 13.34
CA GLN A 445 13.66 -0.56 12.76
C GLN A 445 13.25 0.75 13.45
N THR A 446 11.99 0.90 13.91
CA THR A 446 11.58 2.11 14.63
C THR A 446 12.23 2.21 16.00
N LYS A 447 12.44 1.07 16.68
CA LYS A 447 13.15 1.00 17.97
C LYS A 447 14.63 1.35 17.82
N VAL A 448 15.26 0.94 16.71
CA VAL A 448 16.64 1.36 16.39
C VAL A 448 16.69 2.86 16.14
N TRP A 449 15.76 3.41 15.35
CA TRP A 449 15.68 4.84 15.07
C TRP A 449 15.60 5.72 16.32
N GLU A 450 14.85 5.30 17.34
CA GLU A 450 14.73 6.01 18.62
C GLU A 450 16.06 6.19 19.36
N LYS A 451 17.08 5.38 19.03
CA LYS A 451 18.44 5.48 19.59
C LYS A 451 19.39 6.34 18.76
N LEU A 452 18.97 6.78 17.58
CA LEU A 452 19.81 7.55 16.66
C LEU A 452 19.61 9.05 16.87
N ASN A 453 20.64 9.83 16.55
CA ASN A 453 20.54 11.30 16.52
C ASN A 453 20.08 11.77 15.13
N PRO A 454 18.84 12.29 14.97
CA PRO A 454 18.33 12.66 13.65
C PRO A 454 19.16 13.72 12.92
N ALA A 455 19.90 14.57 13.64
CA ALA A 455 20.76 15.59 13.05
C ALA A 455 22.05 15.02 12.42
N LYS A 456 22.45 13.79 12.78
CA LYS A 456 23.62 13.08 12.23
C LYS A 456 23.25 11.93 11.30
N THR A 457 21.97 11.61 11.18
CA THR A 457 21.50 10.43 10.45
C THR A 457 20.90 10.80 9.10
N ILE A 458 21.41 10.16 8.05
CA ILE A 458 20.80 10.07 6.72
C ILE A 458 19.98 8.80 6.68
N VAL A 459 18.66 8.94 6.57
CA VAL A 459 17.79 7.78 6.38
C VAL A 459 17.68 7.47 4.89
N VAL A 460 17.94 6.22 4.51
CA VAL A 460 17.86 5.75 3.13
C VAL A 460 16.76 4.69 3.05
N SER A 461 15.62 5.03 2.47
CA SER A 461 14.61 4.02 2.17
C SER A 461 14.96 3.24 0.92
N MET A 462 15.12 1.93 1.09
CA MET A 462 15.54 1.00 0.04
C MET A 462 14.38 0.31 -0.68
N ARG A 463 13.14 0.57 -0.26
CA ARG A 463 11.95 0.05 -0.95
C ARG A 463 10.81 1.06 -0.86
N SER A 464 10.21 1.20 0.32
CA SER A 464 9.05 2.07 0.54
C SER A 464 9.42 3.50 0.90
N PRO A 465 9.16 4.50 0.04
CA PRO A 465 9.35 5.90 0.41
C PRO A 465 8.51 6.31 1.62
N TYR A 466 7.46 5.56 1.93
CA TYR A 466 6.58 5.79 3.07
C TYR A 466 7.19 5.38 4.42
N ASP A 467 8.38 4.77 4.45
CA ASP A 467 9.09 4.47 5.70
C ASP A 467 9.26 5.74 6.57
N ILE A 468 9.34 6.92 5.95
CA ILE A 468 9.38 8.21 6.65
C ILE A 468 8.15 8.45 7.55
N LEU A 469 6.99 7.88 7.23
CA LEU A 469 5.75 8.04 8.02
C LEU A 469 5.83 7.31 9.36
N HIS A 470 6.73 6.35 9.50
CA HIS A 470 6.93 5.56 10.70
C HIS A 470 8.06 6.10 11.59
N LEU A 471 8.84 7.07 11.09
CA LEU A 471 10.01 7.61 11.76
C LEU A 471 9.77 9.07 12.18
N ARG A 472 9.79 9.34 13.48
CA ARG A 472 9.59 10.70 14.01
C ARG A 472 10.82 11.58 13.78
N ASN A 473 10.61 12.84 13.44
CA ASN A 473 11.66 13.87 13.35
C ASN A 473 12.81 13.58 12.34
N VAL A 474 12.52 12.87 11.24
CA VAL A 474 13.50 12.64 10.17
C VAL A 474 13.94 13.98 9.54
N LYS A 475 15.25 14.25 9.57
CA LYS A 475 15.86 15.47 9.03
C LYS A 475 16.49 15.30 7.65
N ASN A 476 17.02 14.11 7.37
CA ASN A 476 17.71 13.79 6.13
C ASN A 476 17.14 12.48 5.59
N TYR A 477 16.62 12.48 4.36
CA TYR A 477 15.88 11.35 3.79
C TYR A 477 16.16 11.19 2.30
N ILE A 478 16.55 9.99 1.90
CA ILE A 478 16.78 9.57 0.52
C ILE A 478 15.83 8.41 0.20
N CYS A 479 15.25 8.43 -1.00
CA CYS A 479 14.52 7.29 -1.56
C CYS A 479 15.36 6.63 -2.66
N LEU A 480 15.63 5.34 -2.47
CA LEU A 480 16.36 4.48 -3.40
C LEU A 480 15.42 3.57 -4.22
N TYR A 481 14.22 3.27 -3.69
CA TYR A 481 13.15 2.46 -4.31
C TYR A 481 13.44 0.96 -4.49
N GLU A 482 14.71 0.57 -4.48
CA GLU A 482 15.17 -0.83 -4.58
C GLU A 482 16.53 -1.04 -3.88
N ALA A 483 16.87 -2.28 -3.54
CA ALA A 483 18.15 -2.62 -2.91
C ALA A 483 19.05 -3.47 -3.83
N THR A 484 19.06 -3.14 -5.13
CA THR A 484 19.87 -3.86 -6.12
C THR A 484 21.33 -3.41 -6.09
N LEU A 485 22.25 -4.26 -6.55
CA LEU A 485 23.68 -3.94 -6.66
C LEU A 485 23.90 -2.61 -7.40
N LEU A 486 23.19 -2.42 -8.51
CA LEU A 486 23.26 -1.20 -9.31
C LEU A 486 22.86 0.04 -8.52
N SER A 487 21.77 -0.05 -7.75
CA SER A 487 21.22 1.07 -6.98
C SER A 487 22.08 1.40 -5.77
N LEU A 488 22.58 0.40 -5.03
CA LEU A 488 23.49 0.62 -3.90
C LEU A 488 24.81 1.27 -4.35
N LYS A 489 25.38 0.81 -5.47
CA LYS A 489 26.57 1.44 -6.05
C LYS A 489 26.30 2.89 -6.47
N SER A 490 25.17 3.14 -7.14
CA SER A 490 24.75 4.48 -7.56
C SER A 490 24.53 5.41 -6.36
N LEU A 491 23.95 4.91 -5.27
CA LEU A 491 23.75 5.66 -4.04
C LEU A 491 25.09 6.13 -3.44
N VAL A 492 26.10 5.27 -3.37
CA VAL A 492 27.42 5.66 -2.83
C VAL A 492 28.06 6.77 -3.67
N GLU A 493 27.96 6.70 -4.99
CA GLU A 493 28.43 7.78 -5.88
C GLU A 493 27.72 9.11 -5.59
N LEU A 494 26.40 9.08 -5.42
CA LEU A 494 25.59 10.26 -5.14
C LEU A 494 25.81 10.82 -3.74
N LEU A 495 26.06 9.96 -2.75
CA LEU A 495 26.40 10.39 -1.39
C LEU A 495 27.71 11.20 -1.35
N TYR A 496 28.69 10.88 -2.20
CA TYR A 496 29.93 11.67 -2.32
C TYR A 496 29.80 12.88 -3.24
N SER A 497 29.00 12.81 -4.31
CA SER A 497 28.89 13.92 -5.26
C SER A 497 27.85 14.97 -4.85
N GLY A 498 26.82 14.59 -4.10
CA GLY A 498 25.66 15.43 -3.76
C GLY A 498 24.72 15.72 -4.93
N LYS A 499 24.90 15.08 -6.10
CA LYS A 499 24.21 15.44 -7.35
C LYS A 499 22.97 14.58 -7.62
N PHE A 500 21.94 14.71 -6.78
CA PHE A 500 20.67 14.00 -6.96
C PHE A 500 19.79 14.67 -8.01
N LYS A 501 19.15 13.86 -8.87
CA LYS A 501 18.24 14.32 -9.93
C LYS A 501 16.84 13.71 -9.84
N GLY A 502 16.68 12.63 -9.08
CA GLY A 502 15.41 11.94 -8.93
C GLY A 502 14.34 12.86 -8.33
N CYS A 503 13.11 12.66 -8.77
CA CYS A 503 11.94 13.36 -8.26
C CYS A 503 10.98 12.35 -7.62
N LEU A 504 10.37 12.69 -6.49
CA LEU A 504 9.38 11.80 -5.87
C LEU A 504 8.18 11.58 -6.80
N PRO A 505 7.89 10.34 -7.23
CA PRO A 505 6.76 10.05 -8.10
C PRO A 505 5.45 9.84 -7.32
N ILE A 506 5.47 10.12 -6.02
CA ILE A 506 4.40 9.90 -5.04
C ILE A 506 4.40 11.02 -4.00
N LYS A 507 3.29 11.18 -3.29
CA LYS A 507 3.19 12.11 -2.16
C LYS A 507 3.63 11.43 -0.86
N LEU A 508 4.63 12.00 -0.19
CA LEU A 508 5.08 11.55 1.14
C LEU A 508 4.25 12.10 2.30
N GLU A 509 3.17 12.82 1.99
CA GLU A 509 2.23 13.28 2.98
C GLU A 509 1.27 12.13 3.29
N GLY A 510 1.55 11.43 4.38
CA GLY A 510 0.56 10.57 5.06
C GLY A 510 -0.54 11.39 5.73
N GLY A 511 -0.92 12.54 5.18
CA GLY A 511 -2.08 13.31 5.63
C GLY A 511 -3.35 12.60 5.15
N ASN A 512 -3.62 11.41 5.68
CA ASN A 512 -4.86 10.69 5.41
C ASN A 512 -5.97 11.34 6.21
N MET A 513 -6.33 12.56 5.82
CA MET A 513 -7.64 13.10 6.09
C MET A 513 -8.63 12.41 5.14
N LYS A 514 -9.15 11.27 5.59
CA LYS A 514 -10.22 10.54 4.91
C LYS A 514 -11.52 11.33 5.06
N ILE A 515 -12.04 11.85 3.95
CA ILE A 515 -13.35 12.51 3.93
C ILE A 515 -14.43 11.46 3.66
N ILE A 516 -15.43 11.41 4.53
CA ILE A 516 -16.65 10.60 4.35
C ILE A 516 -17.80 11.59 4.20
N ARG A 517 -18.38 11.63 3.00
CA ARG A 517 -19.57 12.42 2.74
C ARG A 517 -20.82 11.60 3.07
N VAL A 518 -21.77 12.21 3.77
CA VAL A 518 -23.04 11.58 4.18
C VAL A 518 -24.19 12.53 3.90
N LYS A 519 -25.41 11.98 3.85
CA LYS A 519 -26.59 12.75 3.46
C LYS A 519 -26.93 13.86 4.46
N ASP A 520 -26.95 13.52 5.74
CA ASP A 520 -27.47 14.40 6.79
C ASP A 520 -26.80 14.16 8.15
N TYR A 521 -27.19 14.98 9.12
CA TYR A 521 -26.70 14.94 10.50
C TYR A 521 -26.89 13.57 11.17
N ASP A 522 -27.99 12.87 10.87
CA ASP A 522 -28.29 11.58 11.50
C ASP A 522 -27.37 10.49 10.96
N GLU A 523 -27.13 10.47 9.65
CA GLU A 523 -26.17 9.56 9.04
C GLU A 523 -24.73 9.85 9.50
N MET A 524 -24.34 11.13 9.58
CA MET A 524 -23.04 11.55 10.15
C MET A 524 -22.86 11.01 11.56
N SER A 525 -23.87 11.23 12.40
CA SER A 525 -23.90 10.83 13.80
C SER A 525 -23.82 9.32 13.99
N LYS A 526 -24.59 8.57 13.18
CA LYS A 526 -24.57 7.11 13.18
C LYS A 526 -23.18 6.60 12.78
N LYS A 527 -22.62 7.15 11.71
CA LYS A 527 -21.30 6.72 11.20
C LYS A 527 -20.17 7.03 12.18
N ALA A 528 -20.22 8.18 12.84
CA ALA A 528 -19.27 8.52 13.89
C ALA A 528 -19.37 7.54 15.08
N ALA A 529 -20.58 7.16 15.47
CA ALA A 529 -20.80 6.20 16.55
C ALA A 529 -20.29 4.80 16.20
N GLU A 530 -20.50 4.34 14.96
CA GLU A 530 -19.93 3.07 14.45
C GLU A 530 -18.39 3.04 14.60
N ILE A 531 -17.71 4.11 14.20
CA ILE A 531 -16.24 4.21 14.29
C ILE A 531 -15.77 4.16 15.75
N ILE A 532 -16.41 4.90 16.64
CA ILE A 532 -16.06 4.90 18.07
C ILE A 532 -16.34 3.51 18.68
N ALA A 533 -17.48 2.89 18.34
CA ALA A 533 -17.84 1.56 18.80
C ALA A 533 -16.80 0.51 18.35
N ASP A 534 -16.32 0.59 17.12
CA ASP A 534 -15.27 -0.31 16.61
C ASP A 534 -13.96 -0.16 17.38
N VAL A 535 -13.58 1.06 17.77
CA VAL A 535 -12.40 1.29 18.62
C VAL A 535 -12.59 0.65 19.99
N VAL A 536 -13.75 0.83 20.63
CA VAL A 536 -14.04 0.26 21.95
C VAL A 536 -14.13 -1.27 21.90
N LYS A 537 -14.74 -1.86 20.86
CA LYS A 537 -14.82 -3.31 20.68
C LYS A 537 -13.42 -3.94 20.52
N LYS A 538 -12.52 -3.26 19.79
CA LYS A 538 -11.13 -3.72 19.59
C LYS A 538 -10.25 -3.48 20.81
N ASN A 539 -10.48 -2.41 21.55
CA ASN A 539 -9.78 -2.07 22.77
C ASN A 539 -10.77 -1.65 23.88
N PRO A 540 -11.24 -2.60 24.71
CA PRO A 540 -12.17 -2.29 25.80
C PRO A 540 -11.62 -1.32 26.86
N LYS A 541 -10.30 -1.08 26.86
CA LYS A 541 -9.62 -0.11 27.74
C LYS A 541 -9.21 1.17 27.00
N ALA A 542 -9.89 1.50 25.90
CA ALA A 542 -9.54 2.65 25.07
C ALA A 542 -9.59 3.96 25.86
N ASN A 543 -8.64 4.84 25.56
CA ASN A 543 -8.65 6.24 25.97
C ASN A 543 -9.33 7.07 24.87
N LEU A 544 -10.53 7.58 25.13
CA LEU A 544 -11.31 8.35 24.16
C LEU A 544 -11.20 9.84 24.43
N GLY A 545 -10.83 10.60 23.40
CA GLY A 545 -10.91 12.05 23.38
C GLY A 545 -12.33 12.49 23.03
N LEU A 546 -13.01 13.24 23.90
CA LEU A 546 -14.43 13.59 23.71
C LEU A 546 -14.65 15.10 23.59
N ALA A 547 -15.51 15.49 22.64
CA ALA A 547 -15.88 16.88 22.36
C ALA A 547 -17.23 17.24 22.96
N THR A 548 -17.45 18.51 23.25
CA THR A 548 -18.74 19.07 23.64
C THR A 548 -19.34 19.94 22.52
N GLY A 549 -20.57 20.41 22.71
CA GLY A 549 -21.30 21.22 21.73
C GLY A 549 -22.26 20.42 20.84
N SER A 550 -22.89 21.09 19.87
CA SER A 550 -24.04 20.51 19.16
C SER A 550 -23.67 19.35 18.22
N SER A 551 -22.50 19.40 17.56
CA SER A 551 -22.11 18.41 16.55
C SER A 551 -21.98 16.96 17.05
N PRO A 552 -21.38 16.68 18.23
CA PRO A 552 -21.24 15.30 18.73
C PRO A 552 -22.50 14.70 19.39
N LEU A 553 -23.58 15.46 19.60
CA LEU A 553 -24.76 14.97 20.35
C LEU A 553 -25.41 13.74 19.73
N GLY A 554 -25.56 13.72 18.41
CA GLY A 554 -26.16 12.59 17.70
C GLY A 554 -25.27 11.34 17.80
N THR A 555 -23.94 11.51 17.79
CA THR A 555 -22.97 10.45 18.01
C THR A 555 -23.18 9.80 19.37
N TYR A 556 -23.30 10.59 20.44
CA TYR A 556 -23.55 10.06 21.80
C TYR A 556 -24.89 9.33 21.91
N LYS A 557 -25.96 9.87 21.31
CA LYS A 557 -27.26 9.19 21.27
C LYS A 557 -27.18 7.81 20.60
N ASN A 558 -26.43 7.68 19.52
CA ASN A 558 -26.25 6.40 18.83
C ASN A 558 -25.38 5.42 19.66
N LEU A 559 -24.32 5.89 20.31
CA LEU A 559 -23.52 5.06 21.22
C LEU A 559 -24.35 4.52 22.40
N ILE A 560 -25.22 5.35 22.99
CA ILE A 560 -26.15 4.92 24.04
C ILE A 560 -27.09 3.83 23.51
N LYS A 561 -27.62 3.96 22.29
CA LYS A 561 -28.47 2.93 21.67
C LYS A 561 -27.72 1.60 21.54
N MET A 562 -26.47 1.63 21.04
CA MET A 562 -25.63 0.44 20.90
C MET A 562 -25.33 -0.21 22.26
N TYR A 563 -25.06 0.59 23.29
CA TYR A 563 -24.89 0.10 24.66
C TYR A 563 -26.17 -0.56 25.20
N LYS A 564 -27.32 0.11 25.08
CA LYS A 564 -28.63 -0.41 25.53
C LYS A 564 -29.04 -1.68 24.77
N ALA A 565 -28.55 -1.86 23.54
CA ALA A 565 -28.72 -3.09 22.75
C ALA A 565 -27.73 -4.21 23.12
N GLY A 566 -26.78 -3.97 24.04
CA GLY A 566 -25.78 -4.95 24.46
C GLY A 566 -24.61 -5.13 23.48
N GLU A 567 -24.45 -4.25 22.49
CA GLU A 567 -23.42 -4.38 21.46
C GLU A 567 -22.03 -3.90 21.92
N ILE A 568 -21.98 -2.99 22.90
CA ILE A 568 -20.75 -2.36 23.40
C ILE A 568 -20.85 -2.12 24.91
N SER A 569 -19.69 -2.04 25.59
CA SER A 569 -19.56 -1.66 27.01
C SER A 569 -18.43 -0.64 27.15
N PHE A 570 -18.61 0.30 28.07
CA PHE A 570 -17.67 1.39 28.40
C PHE A 570 -17.07 1.24 29.80
N LYS A 571 -17.30 0.11 30.48
CA LYS A 571 -16.90 -0.13 31.88
C LYS A 571 -15.42 0.12 32.18
N ASP A 572 -14.55 -0.14 31.21
CA ASP A 572 -13.10 0.01 31.35
C ASP A 572 -12.51 1.09 30.42
N VAL A 573 -13.36 1.81 29.69
CA VAL A 573 -12.97 2.97 28.87
C VAL A 573 -12.62 4.15 29.78
N LYS A 574 -11.66 4.98 29.35
CA LYS A 574 -11.35 6.28 29.96
C LYS A 574 -11.64 7.41 28.98
N SER A 575 -12.19 8.52 29.46
CA SER A 575 -12.45 9.71 28.65
C SER A 575 -11.50 10.85 29.01
N PHE A 576 -11.06 11.58 28.00
CA PHE A 576 -10.26 12.80 28.10
C PHE A 576 -10.94 13.89 27.25
N ASN A 577 -11.58 14.85 27.89
CA ASN A 577 -12.40 15.84 27.21
C ASN A 577 -11.62 17.11 26.83
N LEU A 578 -12.07 17.78 25.77
CA LEU A 578 -11.36 18.93 25.22
C LEU A 578 -11.35 20.15 26.15
N ASP A 579 -12.51 20.53 26.69
CA ASP A 579 -12.69 21.87 27.22
C ASP A 579 -13.41 21.85 28.58
N GLU A 580 -13.24 22.91 29.37
CA GLU A 580 -14.11 23.28 30.49
C GLU A 580 -14.15 24.81 30.65
N TYR A 581 -15.31 25.37 30.97
CA TYR A 581 -15.43 26.80 31.24
C TYR A 581 -14.74 27.16 32.56
N CYS A 582 -14.08 28.32 32.59
CA CYS A 582 -13.67 28.92 33.85
C CYS A 582 -14.89 29.59 34.51
N GLN A 583 -14.83 29.80 35.82
CA GLN A 583 -15.82 30.61 36.58
C GLN A 583 -17.21 29.98 36.71
N LEU A 584 -17.41 28.75 36.25
CA LEU A 584 -18.61 27.97 36.53
C LEU A 584 -18.27 26.90 37.57
N ASP A 585 -19.20 26.68 38.50
CA ASP A 585 -19.14 25.50 39.37
C ASP A 585 -19.21 24.25 38.49
N LYS A 586 -18.49 23.20 38.88
CA LYS A 586 -18.49 21.93 38.15
C LYS A 586 -19.89 21.32 37.98
N ASN A 587 -20.80 21.56 38.93
CA ASN A 587 -22.19 21.09 38.87
C ASN A 587 -23.15 22.09 38.24
N HIS A 588 -22.65 23.25 37.77
CA HIS A 588 -23.46 24.19 37.01
C HIS A 588 -24.02 23.50 35.76
N GLU A 589 -25.28 23.80 35.38
CA GLU A 589 -25.96 23.13 34.27
C GLU A 589 -25.18 23.26 32.94
N GLN A 590 -24.53 24.41 32.75
CA GLN A 590 -23.74 24.73 31.55
C GLN A 590 -22.25 24.37 31.64
N SER A 591 -21.79 23.73 32.73
CA SER A 591 -20.43 23.18 32.76
C SER A 591 -20.32 22.03 31.75
N TYR A 592 -19.13 21.83 31.19
CA TYR A 592 -18.94 20.69 30.29
C TYR A 592 -18.92 19.35 31.03
N TYR A 593 -18.63 19.37 32.32
CA TYR A 593 -18.88 18.24 33.21
C TYR A 593 -20.36 17.83 33.25
N SER A 594 -21.27 18.78 33.51
CA SER A 594 -22.71 18.53 33.54
C SER A 594 -23.25 18.14 32.17
N TYR A 595 -22.74 18.78 31.11
CA TYR A 595 -23.07 18.44 29.73
C TYR A 595 -22.77 16.97 29.41
N MET A 596 -21.57 16.49 29.73
CA MET A 596 -21.19 15.11 29.41
C MET A 596 -21.94 14.08 30.24
N ASN A 597 -22.18 14.37 31.52
CA ASN A 597 -23.01 13.50 32.36
C ASN A 597 -24.43 13.41 31.82
N THR A 598 -25.01 14.54 31.40
CA THR A 598 -26.39 14.60 30.92
C THR A 598 -26.58 13.92 29.57
N ASN A 599 -25.62 14.07 28.65
CA ASN A 599 -25.77 13.64 27.26
C ASN A 599 -25.14 12.28 26.95
N PHE A 600 -24.27 11.76 27.82
CA PHE A 600 -23.58 10.49 27.57
C PHE A 600 -23.35 9.65 28.81
N PHE A 601 -22.60 10.14 29.81
CA PHE A 601 -22.04 9.27 30.85
C PHE A 601 -23.09 8.62 31.77
N LYS A 602 -24.23 9.29 32.06
CA LYS A 602 -25.26 8.71 32.93
C LYS A 602 -26.02 7.53 32.32
N ASP A 603 -25.95 7.38 30.99
CA ASP A 603 -26.74 6.43 30.20
C ASP A 603 -25.93 5.20 29.75
N ILE A 604 -24.68 5.08 30.20
CA ILE A 604 -23.74 3.98 29.89
C ILE A 604 -23.04 3.49 31.18
N ASP A 605 -22.32 2.38 31.11
CA ASP A 605 -21.62 1.76 32.25
C ASP A 605 -20.20 2.31 32.52
N ILE A 606 -19.86 3.50 32.01
CA ILE A 606 -18.55 4.12 32.26
C ILE A 606 -18.39 4.48 33.75
N LYS A 607 -17.22 4.18 34.31
CA LYS A 607 -16.92 4.53 35.71
C LYS A 607 -16.61 6.03 35.82
N LYS A 608 -17.22 6.72 36.79
CA LYS A 608 -16.97 8.16 37.07
C LYS A 608 -15.48 8.48 37.23
N ALA A 609 -14.72 7.58 37.88
CA ALA A 609 -13.26 7.72 38.07
C ALA A 609 -12.44 7.69 36.76
N ASN A 610 -13.04 7.19 35.67
CA ASN A 610 -12.43 7.13 34.34
C ASN A 610 -12.83 8.34 33.46
N THR A 611 -13.59 9.30 33.97
CA THR A 611 -14.00 10.49 33.22
C THR A 611 -13.11 11.68 33.60
N HIS A 612 -12.39 12.23 32.62
CA HIS A 612 -11.39 13.27 32.87
C HIS A 612 -11.62 14.52 31.99
N LEU A 613 -12.02 15.62 32.63
CA LEU A 613 -12.12 16.95 32.03
C LEU A 613 -11.01 17.84 32.58
N PRO A 614 -10.57 18.89 31.85
CA PRO A 614 -9.76 19.95 32.42
C PRO A 614 -10.48 20.57 33.62
N SER A 615 -9.75 20.89 34.70
CA SER A 615 -10.33 21.42 35.94
C SER A 615 -10.18 22.93 36.00
N SER A 616 -11.29 23.66 36.14
CA SER A 616 -11.30 25.09 36.43
C SER A 616 -11.48 25.42 37.92
N GLU A 617 -11.49 24.40 38.79
CA GLU A 617 -11.58 24.56 40.25
C GLU A 617 -10.25 25.05 40.86
N GLY A 618 -10.32 25.92 41.86
CA GLY A 618 -9.17 26.49 42.58
C GLY A 618 -8.56 27.73 41.91
N ASP A 619 -7.58 28.33 42.59
CA ASP A 619 -7.04 29.65 42.20
C ASP A 619 -5.91 29.58 41.15
N ASP A 620 -5.24 28.42 41.00
CA ASP A 620 -4.12 28.23 40.06
C ASP A 620 -4.52 27.41 38.84
N LEU A 621 -5.11 28.09 37.86
CA LEU A 621 -5.56 27.48 36.60
C LEU A 621 -4.39 26.97 35.73
N GLU A 622 -3.19 27.56 35.85
CA GLU A 622 -2.02 27.09 35.10
C GLU A 622 -1.51 25.76 35.63
N ALA A 623 -1.49 25.58 36.95
CA ALA A 623 -1.18 24.29 37.57
C ALA A 623 -2.18 23.21 37.14
N ASN A 624 -3.47 23.55 37.03
CA ASN A 624 -4.49 22.62 36.51
C ASN A 624 -4.23 22.21 35.06
N CYS A 625 -3.84 23.15 34.19
CA CYS A 625 -3.45 22.87 32.80
C CYS A 625 -2.25 21.91 32.74
N LYS A 626 -1.20 22.16 33.54
CA LYS A 626 -0.01 21.30 33.62
C LYS A 626 -0.36 19.88 34.07
N LYS A 627 -1.20 19.75 35.11
CA LYS A 627 -1.68 18.45 35.61
C LYS A 627 -2.45 17.68 34.54
N TYR A 628 -3.28 18.37 33.74
CA TYR A 628 -4.00 17.74 32.64
C TYR A 628 -3.06 17.28 31.51
N ASN A 629 -2.04 18.10 31.18
CA ASN A 629 -1.01 17.71 30.21
C ASN A 629 -0.22 16.46 30.65
N GLU A 630 0.11 16.33 31.94
CA GLU A 630 0.73 15.12 32.48
C GLU A 630 -0.18 13.90 32.39
N LEU A 631 -1.48 14.10 32.64
CA LEU A 631 -2.48 13.05 32.56
C LEU A 631 -2.60 12.51 31.13
N LEU A 632 -2.63 13.39 30.13
CA LEU A 632 -2.65 13.04 28.70
C LEU A 632 -1.35 12.34 28.27
N LYS A 633 -0.19 12.81 28.74
CA LYS A 633 1.11 12.15 28.47
C LYS A 633 1.17 10.71 28.98
N LYS A 634 0.56 10.45 30.14
CA LYS A 634 0.48 9.10 30.74
C LYS A 634 -0.60 8.21 30.11
N ASN A 635 -1.58 8.81 29.45
CA ASN A 635 -2.72 8.09 28.85
C ASN A 635 -2.92 8.55 27.40
N PRO A 636 -2.09 8.08 26.44
CA PRO A 636 -2.22 8.44 25.04
C PRO A 636 -3.64 8.17 24.54
N VAL A 637 -4.26 9.18 23.92
CA VAL A 637 -5.63 9.11 23.38
C VAL A 637 -5.65 8.19 22.15
N ASP A 638 -6.49 7.17 22.16
CA ASP A 638 -6.64 6.22 21.05
C ASP A 638 -7.45 6.82 19.89
N LEU A 639 -8.50 7.58 20.21
CA LEU A 639 -9.33 8.27 19.22
C LEU A 639 -9.84 9.60 19.79
N GLN A 640 -9.53 10.72 19.12
CA GLN A 640 -10.00 12.06 19.49
C GLN A 640 -11.19 12.47 18.61
N LEU A 641 -12.37 12.61 19.20
CA LEU A 641 -13.55 13.19 18.56
C LEU A 641 -13.43 14.72 18.57
N LEU A 642 -13.70 15.35 17.43
CA LEU A 642 -13.67 16.80 17.23
C LEU A 642 -14.94 17.30 16.49
N GLY A 643 -15.36 18.51 16.82
CA GLY A 643 -16.16 19.36 15.93
C GLY A 643 -15.31 20.48 15.34
N ILE A 644 -15.89 21.32 14.48
CA ILE A 644 -15.22 22.50 13.91
C ILE A 644 -16.07 23.77 14.09
N GLY A 645 -15.43 24.86 14.49
CA GLY A 645 -15.99 26.21 14.51
C GLY A 645 -16.22 26.76 13.10
N GLY A 646 -17.12 27.74 12.94
CA GLY A 646 -17.33 28.39 11.63
C GLY A 646 -16.10 29.14 11.11
N ASN A 647 -15.18 29.51 12.02
CA ASN A 647 -13.89 30.13 11.73
C ASN A 647 -12.73 29.11 11.66
N GLY A 648 -12.98 27.81 11.85
CA GLY A 648 -11.95 26.77 11.82
C GLY A 648 -11.30 26.40 13.15
N HIS A 649 -11.80 26.92 14.29
CA HIS A 649 -11.33 26.46 15.60
C HIS A 649 -11.68 24.98 15.86
N ILE A 650 -10.88 24.34 16.71
CA ILE A 650 -11.13 23.00 17.26
C ILE A 650 -10.98 23.08 18.79
N GLY A 651 -11.99 22.61 19.54
CA GLY A 651 -12.14 23.02 20.95
C GLY A 651 -12.25 24.55 21.05
N PHE A 652 -11.59 25.17 22.02
CA PHE A 652 -11.42 26.63 22.08
C PHE A 652 -10.07 27.13 21.52
N ASN A 653 -9.39 26.34 20.68
CA ASN A 653 -8.18 26.78 19.98
C ASN A 653 -8.58 27.69 18.81
N GLU A 654 -8.63 29.00 19.05
CA GLU A 654 -9.03 30.02 18.07
C GLU A 654 -7.93 30.29 17.01
N PRO A 655 -8.27 30.89 15.86
CA PRO A 655 -7.30 31.43 14.90
C PRO A 655 -6.17 32.22 15.57
N GLY A 656 -4.93 31.85 15.25
CA GLY A 656 -3.71 32.39 15.85
C GLY A 656 -3.16 31.56 17.02
N THR A 657 -3.85 30.49 17.44
CA THR A 657 -3.31 29.56 18.45
C THR A 657 -2.16 28.74 17.86
N SER A 658 -1.03 28.72 18.56
CA SER A 658 0.15 27.96 18.15
C SER A 658 -0.13 26.46 18.01
N PHE A 659 0.38 25.83 16.96
CA PHE A 659 0.28 24.37 16.78
C PHE A 659 1.07 23.58 17.84
N SER A 660 2.05 24.21 18.50
CA SER A 660 2.81 23.59 19.59
C SER A 660 2.16 23.75 20.96
N GLN A 661 1.03 24.47 21.03
CA GLN A 661 0.33 24.76 22.28
C GLN A 661 -0.22 23.47 22.92
N GLU A 662 0.21 23.21 24.16
CA GLU A 662 -0.42 22.21 25.04
C GLU A 662 -1.63 22.83 25.77
N THR A 663 -2.36 22.06 26.59
CA THR A 663 -3.53 22.52 27.35
C THR A 663 -3.24 23.84 28.07
N PHE A 664 -4.12 24.83 27.92
CA PHE A 664 -3.93 26.18 28.43
C PHE A 664 -5.24 26.89 28.75
N VAL A 665 -5.14 27.99 29.50
CA VAL A 665 -6.25 28.91 29.74
C VAL A 665 -6.38 29.86 28.55
N VAL A 666 -7.55 29.91 27.95
CA VAL A 666 -7.85 30.75 26.80
C VAL A 666 -8.92 31.77 27.14
N LYS A 667 -8.73 33.02 26.68
CA LYS A 667 -9.78 34.03 26.71
C LYS A 667 -10.72 33.77 25.53
N LEU A 668 -12.00 33.59 25.82
CA LEU A 668 -12.99 33.30 24.79
C LEU A 668 -13.22 34.52 23.89
N ALA A 669 -13.18 34.32 22.58
CA ALA A 669 -13.49 35.36 21.61
C ALA A 669 -14.95 35.83 21.76
N GLU A 670 -15.24 37.10 21.45
CA GLU A 670 -16.60 37.64 21.55
C GLU A 670 -17.60 36.82 20.72
N LYS A 671 -17.24 36.47 19.48
CA LYS A 671 -18.07 35.62 18.63
C LYS A 671 -18.36 34.25 19.25
N THR A 672 -17.37 33.64 19.91
CA THR A 672 -17.54 32.35 20.60
C THR A 672 -18.47 32.49 21.81
N ARG A 673 -18.44 33.64 22.51
CA ARG A 673 -19.39 33.94 23.59
C ARG A 673 -20.79 34.21 23.05
N GLU A 674 -20.93 34.89 21.91
CA GLU A 674 -22.21 35.11 21.22
C GLU A 674 -22.84 33.79 20.74
N ASP A 675 -22.06 32.92 20.10
CA ASP A 675 -22.52 31.60 19.63
C ASP A 675 -23.00 30.71 20.80
N ASN A 676 -22.37 30.85 21.97
CA ASN A 676 -22.73 30.11 23.17
C ASN A 676 -23.78 30.79 24.04
N LYS A 677 -24.13 32.06 23.80
CA LYS A 677 -25.16 32.81 24.54
C LYS A 677 -26.49 32.08 24.59
N ARG A 678 -26.84 31.30 23.56
CA ARG A 678 -28.06 30.47 23.51
C ARG A 678 -28.20 29.46 24.66
N PHE A 679 -27.12 29.19 25.39
CA PHE A 679 -27.07 28.27 26.54
C PHE A 679 -27.11 29.01 27.90
N PHE A 680 -27.08 30.34 27.91
CA PHE A 680 -27.05 31.18 29.11
C PHE A 680 -28.20 32.20 29.07
N ALA A 681 -28.61 32.75 30.22
CA ALA A 681 -29.71 33.72 30.23
C ALA A 681 -29.30 35.06 29.59
N SER A 682 -28.01 35.41 29.66
CA SER A 682 -27.45 36.63 29.07
C SER A 682 -26.00 36.45 28.62
N ILE A 683 -25.46 37.41 27.85
CA ILE A 683 -24.05 37.38 27.42
C ILE A 683 -23.08 37.57 28.60
N ASP A 684 -23.53 38.22 29.68
CA ASP A 684 -22.72 38.48 30.87
C ASP A 684 -22.52 37.22 31.71
N GLU A 685 -23.44 36.26 31.60
CA GLU A 685 -23.32 34.94 32.22
C GLU A 685 -22.43 33.99 31.42
N VAL A 686 -22.13 34.30 30.15
CA VAL A 686 -21.18 33.50 29.37
C VAL A 686 -19.77 33.78 29.87
N PRO A 687 -19.04 32.76 30.37
CA PRO A 687 -17.70 32.93 30.90
C PRO A 687 -16.76 33.65 29.93
N LYS A 688 -15.78 34.37 30.48
CA LYS A 688 -14.76 35.07 29.67
C LYS A 688 -13.54 34.20 29.36
N TYR A 689 -13.36 33.12 30.11
CA TYR A 689 -12.21 32.24 30.02
C TYR A 689 -12.66 30.78 30.02
N ALA A 690 -11.85 29.92 29.40
CA ALA A 690 -11.99 28.47 29.44
C ALA A 690 -10.60 27.83 29.53
N ILE A 691 -10.56 26.57 29.95
CA ILE A 691 -9.39 25.71 29.74
C ILE A 691 -9.69 24.84 28.52
N THR A 692 -8.74 24.76 27.60
CA THR A 692 -8.86 23.96 26.38
C THR A 692 -7.66 23.05 26.20
N MET A 693 -7.90 21.84 25.73
CA MET A 693 -6.88 20.92 25.26
C MET A 693 -6.19 21.54 24.04
N GLY A 694 -4.88 21.76 24.14
CA GLY A 694 -4.12 22.43 23.10
C GLY A 694 -3.97 21.60 21.83
N ILE A 695 -3.70 22.27 20.70
CA ILE A 695 -3.52 21.63 19.39
C ILE A 695 -2.46 20.52 19.45
N LYS A 696 -1.36 20.73 20.19
CA LYS A 696 -0.32 19.70 20.32
C LYS A 696 -0.88 18.42 20.94
N ASN A 697 -1.70 18.53 21.99
CA ASN A 697 -2.31 17.38 22.65
C ASN A 697 -3.29 16.64 21.73
N ILE A 698 -4.10 17.38 20.97
CA ILE A 698 -5.02 16.82 19.96
C ILE A 698 -4.23 16.02 18.91
N MET A 699 -3.11 16.56 18.44
CA MET A 699 -2.24 15.95 17.43
C MET A 699 -1.40 14.79 17.97
N ASP A 700 -1.26 14.65 19.29
CA ASP A 700 -0.60 13.51 19.94
C ASP A 700 -1.52 12.26 20.04
N ALA A 701 -2.81 12.37 19.68
CA ALA A 701 -3.73 11.24 19.61
C ALA A 701 -3.30 10.20 18.54
N LYS A 702 -3.72 8.94 18.67
CA LYS A 702 -3.41 7.90 17.67
C LYS A 702 -4.28 8.02 16.41
N ALA A 703 -5.49 8.56 16.56
CA ALA A 703 -6.47 8.78 15.50
C ALA A 703 -7.35 9.98 15.84
N ILE A 704 -7.83 10.69 14.82
CA ILE A 704 -8.75 11.82 14.97
C ILE A 704 -10.01 11.55 14.15
N LEU A 705 -11.18 11.78 14.75
CA LEU A 705 -12.48 11.73 14.11
C LEU A 705 -13.14 13.11 14.21
N MET A 706 -13.35 13.77 13.08
CA MET A 706 -14.02 15.06 13.01
C MET A 706 -15.42 14.90 12.43
N VAL A 707 -16.42 15.51 13.07
CA VAL A 707 -17.82 15.55 12.59
C VAL A 707 -18.22 16.98 12.25
N ILE A 708 -18.72 17.18 11.03
CA ILE A 708 -19.09 18.51 10.50
C ILE A 708 -20.49 18.44 9.87
N SER A 709 -21.41 19.26 10.37
CA SER A 709 -22.78 19.30 9.88
C SER A 709 -23.34 20.71 9.79
N GLY A 710 -24.16 20.94 8.77
CA GLY A 710 -24.96 22.14 8.56
C GLY A 710 -24.28 23.23 7.73
N LYS A 711 -25.10 24.00 7.00
CA LYS A 711 -24.67 25.05 6.06
C LYS A 711 -23.74 26.11 6.68
N GLY A 712 -23.92 26.43 7.96
CA GLY A 712 -23.08 27.40 8.67
C GLY A 712 -21.61 26.98 8.82
N LYS A 713 -21.24 25.75 8.41
CA LYS A 713 -19.86 25.24 8.43
C LYS A 713 -19.20 25.19 7.05
N GLN A 714 -19.91 25.56 5.98
CA GLN A 714 -19.44 25.39 4.60
C GLN A 714 -18.11 26.12 4.34
N ASP A 715 -17.97 27.38 4.79
CA ASP A 715 -16.71 28.12 4.61
C ASP A 715 -15.52 27.48 5.33
N ALA A 716 -15.75 26.92 6.51
CA ALA A 716 -14.73 26.19 7.25
C ALA A 716 -14.36 24.88 6.53
N VAL A 717 -15.35 24.17 5.98
CA VAL A 717 -15.11 22.98 5.14
C VAL A 717 -14.30 23.35 3.91
N ASN A 718 -14.65 24.42 3.19
CA ASN A 718 -13.92 24.88 2.00
C ASN A 718 -12.44 25.15 2.32
N LYS A 719 -12.18 25.86 3.42
CA LYS A 719 -10.82 26.14 3.89
C LYS A 719 -10.09 24.87 4.31
N LEU A 720 -10.74 23.97 5.04
CA LEU A 720 -10.18 22.69 5.43
C LEU A 720 -9.80 21.85 4.20
N LEU A 721 -10.67 21.78 3.19
CA LEU A 721 -10.43 21.03 1.95
C LEU A 721 -9.35 21.67 1.05
N SER A 722 -9.03 22.95 1.23
CA SER A 722 -7.97 23.64 0.47
C SER A 722 -6.55 23.16 0.78
N LYS A 723 -6.36 22.36 1.85
CA LYS A 723 -5.08 21.80 2.33
C LYS A 723 -4.00 22.81 2.74
N LYS A 724 -4.32 24.11 2.80
CA LYS A 724 -3.38 25.11 3.31
C LYS A 724 -3.32 25.03 4.84
N VAL A 725 -2.12 24.75 5.36
CA VAL A 725 -1.88 24.68 6.81
C VAL A 725 -1.44 26.04 7.35
N SER A 726 -2.23 26.62 8.25
CA SER A 726 -1.94 27.89 8.93
C SER A 726 -2.54 27.93 10.33
N GLU A 727 -1.85 28.56 11.29
CA GLU A 727 -2.37 28.81 12.64
C GLU A 727 -3.58 29.74 12.64
N ASP A 728 -3.75 30.56 11.59
CA ASP A 728 -4.97 31.36 11.35
C ASP A 728 -6.21 30.50 11.04
N PHE A 729 -6.02 29.21 10.75
CA PHE A 729 -7.09 28.23 10.58
C PHE A 729 -6.70 26.93 11.31
N PRO A 730 -6.94 26.85 12.64
CA PRO A 730 -6.41 25.79 13.49
C PRO A 730 -6.69 24.37 13.00
N ALA A 731 -7.91 24.09 12.51
CA ALA A 731 -8.28 22.78 11.97
C ALA A 731 -7.42 22.31 10.79
N SER A 732 -6.71 23.20 10.08
CA SER A 732 -5.81 22.80 8.98
C SER A 732 -4.64 21.93 9.44
N ILE A 733 -4.24 22.02 10.72
CA ILE A 733 -3.15 21.21 11.25
C ILE A 733 -3.41 19.70 11.15
N LEU A 734 -4.67 19.31 11.08
CA LEU A 734 -5.10 17.92 10.94
C LEU A 734 -4.59 17.27 9.66
N HIS A 735 -4.26 18.05 8.62
CA HIS A 735 -3.57 17.52 7.42
C HIS A 735 -2.18 16.96 7.70
N LYS A 736 -1.56 17.33 8.83
CA LYS A 736 -0.27 16.78 9.26
C LYS A 736 -0.41 15.55 10.14
N HIS A 737 -1.63 15.17 10.53
CA HIS A 737 -1.86 13.99 11.36
C HIS A 737 -1.97 12.73 10.49
N PRO A 738 -1.32 11.62 10.85
CA PRO A 738 -1.25 10.42 9.99
C PRO A 738 -2.59 9.69 9.81
N ASN A 739 -3.56 9.94 10.70
CA ASN A 739 -4.82 9.20 10.73
C ASN A 739 -5.99 10.11 11.14
N VAL A 740 -6.65 10.73 10.16
CA VAL A 740 -7.81 11.61 10.38
C VAL A 740 -8.99 11.13 9.55
N THR A 741 -10.14 10.94 10.18
CA THR A 741 -11.40 10.75 9.45
C THR A 741 -12.27 11.97 9.68
N VAL A 742 -12.78 12.58 8.61
CA VAL A 742 -13.73 13.69 8.67
C VAL A 742 -15.02 13.23 8.04
N ILE A 743 -16.12 13.25 8.80
CA ILE A 743 -17.46 12.95 8.31
C ILE A 743 -18.18 14.28 8.12
N ILE A 744 -18.65 14.54 6.90
CA ILE A 744 -19.25 15.81 6.49
C ILE A 744 -20.62 15.53 5.89
N ASP A 745 -21.67 16.16 6.43
CA ASP A 745 -22.98 16.09 5.80
C ASP A 745 -23.08 16.96 4.53
N ASP A 746 -24.04 16.65 3.65
CA ASP A 746 -24.22 17.37 2.39
C ASP A 746 -24.42 18.88 2.60
N ALA A 747 -25.10 19.27 3.68
CA ALA A 747 -25.36 20.67 3.99
C ALA A 747 -24.08 21.45 4.32
N ALA A 748 -23.13 20.85 5.03
CA ALA A 748 -21.83 21.43 5.31
C ALA A 748 -20.85 21.30 4.14
N TYR A 749 -20.98 20.25 3.32
CA TYR A 749 -20.11 20.04 2.17
C TYR A 749 -20.42 21.02 1.03
N GLY A 750 -21.71 21.29 0.76
CA GLY A 750 -22.16 22.19 -0.31
C GLY A 750 -21.81 21.72 -1.73
N ASP A 751 -21.85 22.64 -2.70
CA ASP A 751 -21.61 22.35 -4.14
C ASP A 751 -20.13 22.25 -4.53
N ASN A 752 -19.24 21.97 -3.59
CA ASN A 752 -17.83 21.76 -3.90
C ASN A 752 -17.68 20.55 -4.85
N LYS A 753 -17.25 20.81 -6.09
CA LYS A 753 -16.95 19.79 -7.10
C LYS A 753 -15.50 19.33 -7.03
#